data_AF-A0A9W8YL97-F1
#
_entry.id   AF-A0A9W8YL97-F1
#
_cell.length_a   1.000
_cell.length_b   1.000
_cell.length_c   1.000
_cell.angle_alpha   90.00
_cell.angle_beta   90.00
_cell.angle_gamma   90.00
#
_symmetry.space_group_name_H-M   'P 1'
#
loop_
_entity.id
_entity.type
_entity.pdbx_description
1 polymer ?
#
loop_
_entity_poly.entity_id
_entity_poly.type
_entity_poly.pdbx_seq_one_letter_code
_entity_poly.pdbx_strand_id
1 'polypeptide(L)'
;MISERWQLQRASSCSSNSSFSSGAPSLLQRLFRSLIFRVAAAILAFVALWIGGWHLHTQVLSRVHLHRHLSWYGLGFYGLAPSQRYESLEARVPSFEFPRWDARCSQDYVFFGWRGHEVDEPGAVILDAQGEIVWRQTGYEIDQNDVRPQMYRGERFLTFQMDGPEGNETEGYWYMLDQSYNIRYRLRPNGFPHADMHEFQITEDDTALVITTKPIQYDLTSMGGEKDGWIGDCYFQELDIETGDVLFQWSALDHFPPNTTMEVQNNCRIDPNARFAGCGDDEDSAFDYYHLNSVWKDSLGNYLISARNIWGISYIDGRTGDVLWTLGAGTVNDFEDLSDGRATDFAWQHHARWVEEGKVLSFFDNHYHRIGDAYGASGGRVVELDVANRTAKLRQLLEHPNHIKPESQGNVQHLENDNYLVGWGSSGAFTEFGPDGEVLCDARFGAEAFFEFSPVSSYRVFRGDWTGMPSYPPSLAVVGNKAYVSWNGATEIEKWQVEMYDPHLPESKGHVQTIAQEYKTGFETVIDLPNVAGKKMIRIVALDEGGEAVGATDFLDVPAWSVGGLAPLFVIVVSCVDLFLVALCGAVIWWTCARGRQLQEKEIQYQRVDQQQESFKDEEEDADVESMELQERRSDDEMLPRPASRGG
;
A
#
# COMPACT_ATOMS: atom_id res chain seq x y z
N MET A 1 53.25 62.07 -4.90
CA MET A 1 54.34 62.32 -5.88
C MET A 1 54.89 60.98 -6.32
N ILE A 2 55.04 60.75 -7.64
CA ILE A 2 56.24 60.17 -8.32
C ILE A 2 56.79 58.82 -7.78
N SER A 3 57.10 57.79 -8.58
CA SER A 3 56.76 57.42 -9.97
C SER A 3 57.21 55.97 -10.26
N GLU A 4 56.53 55.34 -11.23
CA GLU A 4 57.02 54.40 -12.25
C GLU A 4 58.51 54.00 -12.39
N ARG A 5 58.68 52.76 -12.92
CA ARG A 5 59.67 52.29 -13.93
C ARG A 5 61.12 52.03 -13.48
N TRP A 6 61.73 50.85 -13.70
CA TRP A 6 61.90 49.91 -14.85
C TRP A 6 63.32 50.03 -15.46
N GLN A 7 63.75 48.98 -16.17
CA GLN A 7 64.87 48.94 -17.16
C GLN A 7 66.30 48.69 -16.61
N LEU A 8 67.22 47.97 -17.29
CA LEU A 8 67.15 47.05 -18.45
C LEU A 8 68.50 46.31 -18.69
N GLN A 9 68.50 45.41 -19.71
CA GLN A 9 69.62 45.06 -20.62
C GLN A 9 70.70 44.04 -20.13
N ARG A 10 70.82 42.85 -20.76
CA ARG A 10 71.54 42.45 -22.02
C ARG A 10 73.03 42.13 -21.75
N ALA A 11 73.81 41.32 -22.49
CA ALA A 11 73.65 40.33 -23.59
C ALA A 11 75.07 39.74 -23.89
N SER A 12 75.34 38.66 -24.64
CA SER A 12 74.60 37.44 -25.07
C SER A 12 75.55 36.56 -25.93
N SER A 13 75.49 35.21 -25.89
CA SER A 13 76.28 34.36 -26.82
C SER A 13 75.56 33.09 -27.31
N CYS A 14 75.24 33.04 -28.61
CA CYS A 14 75.02 31.79 -29.38
C CYS A 14 76.40 31.17 -29.72
N SER A 15 76.58 29.96 -30.27
CA SER A 15 75.69 28.93 -30.86
C SER A 15 76.37 27.53 -30.71
N SER A 16 75.96 26.36 -31.23
CA SER A 16 74.82 25.86 -32.04
C SER A 16 74.81 24.31 -32.03
N ASN A 17 73.69 23.70 -32.41
CA ASN A 17 73.54 22.33 -32.96
C ASN A 17 74.02 21.11 -32.13
N SER A 18 73.06 20.36 -31.57
CA SER A 18 72.71 19.03 -32.11
C SER A 18 71.43 18.42 -31.50
N SER A 19 70.48 18.11 -32.38
CA SER A 19 69.55 16.96 -32.38
C SER A 19 69.11 16.22 -31.09
N PHE A 20 67.79 15.96 -31.04
CA PHE A 20 67.13 14.80 -30.40
C PHE A 20 67.15 14.69 -28.87
N SER A 21 66.05 15.13 -28.24
CA SER A 21 65.05 14.22 -27.65
C SER A 21 64.12 14.98 -26.70
N SER A 22 63.01 15.53 -27.22
CA SER A 22 61.81 15.65 -26.40
C SER A 22 61.33 14.22 -26.14
N GLY A 23 61.71 13.68 -24.98
CA GLY A 23 61.50 12.29 -24.61
C GLY A 23 60.02 11.92 -24.55
N ALA A 24 59.45 11.60 -25.71
CA ALA A 24 58.21 10.86 -25.81
C ALA A 24 58.36 9.64 -24.89
N PRO A 25 57.50 9.46 -23.87
CA PRO A 25 57.70 8.40 -22.89
C PRO A 25 57.84 7.08 -23.63
N SER A 26 58.84 6.30 -23.25
CA SER A 26 59.18 5.06 -23.96
C SER A 26 57.96 4.16 -24.06
N LEU A 27 57.92 3.26 -25.05
CA LEU A 27 56.76 2.36 -25.22
C LEU A 27 56.44 1.63 -23.90
N LEU A 28 57.48 1.21 -23.18
CA LEU A 28 57.42 0.69 -21.81
C LEU A 28 56.76 1.66 -20.80
N GLN A 29 57.15 2.93 -20.74
CA GLN A 29 56.50 3.92 -19.85
C GLN A 29 55.04 4.19 -20.23
N ARG A 30 54.68 4.18 -21.52
CA ARG A 30 53.28 4.33 -21.97
C ARG A 30 52.45 3.11 -21.60
N LEU A 31 52.98 1.91 -21.82
CA LEU A 31 52.34 0.65 -21.44
C LEU A 31 52.19 0.54 -19.92
N PHE A 32 53.21 0.94 -19.14
CA PHE A 32 53.17 0.93 -17.68
C PHE A 32 52.16 1.94 -17.11
N ARG A 33 52.09 3.17 -17.66
CA ARG A 33 51.04 4.15 -17.30
C ARG A 33 49.64 3.66 -17.69
N SER A 34 49.48 3.04 -18.85
CA SER A 34 48.23 2.42 -19.30
C SER A 34 47.80 1.27 -18.38
N LEU A 35 48.75 0.43 -17.95
CA LEU A 35 48.52 -0.65 -17.00
C LEU A 35 48.11 -0.10 -15.62
N ILE A 36 48.84 0.88 -15.08
CA ILE A 36 48.46 1.54 -13.82
C ILE A 36 47.05 2.14 -13.91
N PHE A 37 46.72 2.84 -14.99
CA PHE A 37 45.39 3.42 -15.17
C PHE A 37 44.30 2.34 -15.25
N ARG A 38 44.55 1.24 -15.97
CA ARG A 38 43.62 0.09 -16.06
C ARG A 38 43.45 -0.61 -14.72
N VAL A 39 44.53 -0.81 -13.96
CA VAL A 39 44.48 -1.41 -12.61
C VAL A 39 43.74 -0.49 -11.64
N ALA A 40 44.02 0.82 -11.65
CA ALA A 40 43.30 1.80 -10.84
C ALA A 40 41.81 1.86 -11.20
N ALA A 41 41.46 1.87 -12.48
CA ALA A 41 40.07 1.82 -12.94
C ALA A 41 39.37 0.50 -12.54
N ALA A 42 40.06 -0.64 -12.61
CA ALA A 42 39.52 -1.92 -12.17
C ALA A 42 39.32 -1.97 -10.64
N ILE A 43 40.23 -1.41 -9.85
CA ILE A 43 40.09 -1.27 -8.40
C ILE A 43 38.90 -0.35 -8.07
N LEU A 44 38.78 0.82 -8.73
CA LEU A 44 37.65 1.73 -8.53
C LEU A 44 36.32 1.08 -8.92
N ALA A 45 36.26 0.32 -10.02
CA ALA A 45 35.08 -0.43 -10.41
C ALA A 45 34.73 -1.53 -9.40
N PHE A 46 35.73 -2.26 -8.88
CA PHE A 46 35.52 -3.27 -7.83
C PHE A 46 35.01 -2.63 -6.53
N VAL A 47 35.60 -1.51 -6.10
CA VAL A 47 35.15 -0.76 -4.91
C VAL A 47 33.73 -0.23 -5.10
N ALA A 48 33.39 0.32 -6.28
CA ALA A 48 32.04 0.79 -6.58
C ALA A 48 31.01 -0.37 -6.59
N LEU A 49 31.36 -1.53 -7.17
CA LEU A 49 30.53 -2.73 -7.13
C LEU A 49 30.37 -3.30 -5.71
N TRP A 50 31.42 -3.25 -4.90
CA TRP A 50 31.38 -3.69 -3.51
C TRP A 50 30.52 -2.76 -2.64
N ILE A 51 30.66 -1.44 -2.78
CA ILE A 51 29.79 -0.46 -2.11
C ILE A 51 28.33 -0.62 -2.56
N GLY A 52 28.09 -0.74 -3.88
CA GLY A 52 26.74 -0.95 -4.42
C GLY A 52 26.11 -2.26 -3.95
N GLY A 53 26.87 -3.36 -3.92
CA GLY A 53 26.43 -4.65 -3.38
C GLY A 53 26.19 -4.61 -1.88
N TRP A 54 27.02 -3.89 -1.12
CA TRP A 54 26.84 -3.66 0.31
C TRP A 54 25.55 -2.87 0.59
N HIS A 55 25.31 -1.75 -0.11
CA HIS A 55 24.06 -1.01 0.01
C HIS A 55 22.84 -1.82 -0.40
N LEU A 56 22.88 -2.55 -1.52
CA LEU A 56 21.79 -3.44 -1.93
C LEU A 56 21.49 -4.49 -0.84
N HIS A 57 22.52 -5.05 -0.21
CA HIS A 57 22.36 -5.99 0.89
C HIS A 57 21.75 -5.31 2.13
N THR A 58 22.36 -4.23 2.64
CA THR A 58 21.97 -3.61 3.91
C THR A 58 20.68 -2.80 3.86
N GLN A 59 20.30 -2.25 2.69
CA GLN A 59 19.12 -1.39 2.54
C GLN A 59 17.91 -2.11 1.93
N VAL A 60 18.12 -3.25 1.26
CA VAL A 60 17.05 -4.01 0.60
C VAL A 60 17.05 -5.47 1.04
N LEU A 61 18.07 -6.26 0.67
CA LEU A 61 17.98 -7.73 0.80
C LEU A 61 17.90 -8.23 2.25
N SER A 62 18.49 -7.51 3.22
CA SER A 62 18.43 -7.86 4.64
C SER A 62 17.09 -7.54 5.33
N ARG A 63 16.24 -6.74 4.68
CA ARG A 63 14.88 -6.40 5.12
C ARG A 63 13.81 -7.33 4.53
N VAL A 64 14.18 -8.18 3.56
CA VAL A 64 13.28 -9.14 2.93
C VAL A 64 13.35 -10.48 3.65
N HIS A 65 12.29 -10.82 4.39
CA HIS A 65 12.25 -12.01 5.25
C HIS A 65 11.69 -13.22 4.53
N LEU A 66 12.56 -14.02 3.91
CA LEU A 66 12.18 -15.27 3.24
C LEU A 66 12.29 -16.48 4.17
N HIS A 67 11.14 -17.09 4.49
CA HIS A 67 11.07 -18.35 5.22
C HIS A 67 10.20 -19.38 4.49
N ARG A 68 10.31 -20.66 4.89
CA ARG A 68 9.70 -21.80 4.17
C ARG A 68 8.18 -21.91 4.33
N HIS A 69 7.59 -21.12 5.23
CA HIS A 69 6.17 -21.16 5.53
C HIS A 69 5.40 -19.99 4.91
N LEU A 70 6.06 -19.09 4.18
CA LEU A 70 5.42 -18.05 3.41
C LEU A 70 4.47 -18.65 2.37
N SER A 71 3.25 -18.15 2.35
CA SER A 71 2.25 -18.35 1.31
C SER A 71 2.57 -17.51 0.06
N TRP A 72 1.79 -17.69 -1.00
CA TRP A 72 1.82 -16.77 -2.15
C TRP A 72 1.39 -15.35 -1.77
N TYR A 73 0.53 -15.21 -0.74
CA TYR A 73 0.14 -13.94 -0.15
C TYR A 73 1.33 -13.28 0.56
N GLY A 74 2.01 -13.98 1.48
CA GLY A 74 3.19 -13.49 2.19
C GLY A 74 4.37 -13.15 1.27
N LEU A 75 4.47 -13.80 0.11
CA LEU A 75 5.43 -13.49 -0.96
C LEU A 75 5.03 -12.30 -1.86
N GLY A 76 3.84 -11.71 -1.68
CA GLY A 76 3.38 -10.55 -2.45
C GLY A 76 2.85 -10.85 -3.86
N PHE A 77 2.49 -12.10 -4.19
CA PHE A 77 1.94 -12.44 -5.52
C PHE A 77 0.56 -11.83 -5.79
N TYR A 78 -0.13 -11.35 -4.75
CA TYR A 78 -1.40 -10.62 -4.82
C TYR A 78 -1.23 -9.10 -4.60
N GLY A 79 0.01 -8.59 -4.70
CA GLY A 79 0.39 -7.22 -4.31
C GLY A 79 1.00 -7.16 -2.91
N LEU A 80 1.60 -6.02 -2.56
CA LEU A 80 2.17 -5.79 -1.23
C LEU A 80 1.11 -5.39 -0.20
N ALA A 81 0.02 -4.78 -0.66
CA ALA A 81 -1.23 -4.54 0.06
C ALA A 81 -2.42 -5.25 -0.63
N PRO A 82 -2.59 -6.57 -0.44
CA PRO A 82 -3.64 -7.32 -1.13
C PRO A 82 -5.04 -6.78 -0.82
N SER A 83 -5.83 -6.61 -1.87
CA SER A 83 -7.18 -6.05 -1.79
C SER A 83 -8.13 -6.73 -2.77
N GLN A 84 -9.42 -6.63 -2.48
CA GLN A 84 -10.51 -7.18 -3.29
C GLN A 84 -11.59 -6.12 -3.54
N ARG A 85 -12.56 -6.45 -4.39
CA ARG A 85 -13.71 -5.62 -4.74
C ARG A 85 -14.99 -6.47 -4.72
N TYR A 86 -16.10 -5.82 -4.42
CA TYR A 86 -17.45 -6.38 -4.50
C TYR A 86 -18.20 -5.69 -5.64
N GLU A 87 -19.24 -6.32 -6.20
CA GLU A 87 -20.04 -5.71 -7.27
C GLU A 87 -20.95 -4.59 -6.72
N SER A 88 -21.41 -4.72 -5.48
CA SER A 88 -22.32 -3.79 -4.79
C SER A 88 -21.62 -2.69 -3.97
N LEU A 89 -20.28 -2.67 -3.92
CA LEU A 89 -19.50 -1.63 -3.23
C LEU A 89 -18.46 -1.02 -4.16
N GLU A 90 -18.62 0.26 -4.50
CA GLU A 90 -17.66 1.04 -5.31
C GLU A 90 -16.45 1.49 -4.46
N ALA A 91 -15.76 0.52 -3.85
CA ALA A 91 -14.61 0.75 -2.99
C ALA A 91 -13.77 -0.53 -2.89
N ARG A 92 -12.44 -0.43 -2.85
CA ARG A 92 -11.59 -1.58 -2.50
C ARG A 92 -11.72 -1.93 -1.02
N VAL A 93 -11.55 -3.19 -0.68
CA VAL A 93 -11.40 -3.60 0.72
C VAL A 93 -10.10 -4.37 0.90
N PRO A 94 -9.47 -4.33 2.09
CA PRO A 94 -8.34 -5.20 2.40
C PRO A 94 -8.73 -6.67 2.23
N SER A 95 -7.79 -7.48 1.75
CA SER A 95 -7.93 -8.93 1.67
C SER A 95 -6.98 -9.57 2.67
N PHE A 96 -7.50 -10.48 3.50
CA PHE A 96 -6.75 -11.08 4.60
C PHE A 96 -6.30 -12.51 4.31
N GLU A 97 -5.14 -12.88 4.84
CA GLU A 97 -4.76 -14.27 5.06
C GLU A 97 -4.70 -14.55 6.56
N PHE A 98 -5.21 -15.72 6.99
CA PHE A 98 -5.08 -16.20 8.37
C PHE A 98 -4.21 -17.47 8.39
N PRO A 99 -2.87 -17.36 8.54
CA PRO A 99 -2.00 -18.53 8.63
C PRO A 99 -2.32 -19.45 9.82
N ARG A 100 -2.97 -18.92 10.86
CA ARG A 100 -3.48 -19.69 12.00
C ARG A 100 -4.85 -19.18 12.45
N TRP A 101 -5.75 -20.11 12.76
CA TRP A 101 -7.04 -19.84 13.38
C TRP A 101 -7.35 -20.90 14.45
N ASP A 102 -7.88 -20.48 15.61
CA ASP A 102 -8.31 -21.34 16.71
C ASP A 102 -9.70 -20.90 17.19
N ALA A 103 -10.54 -21.84 17.62
CA ALA A 103 -11.89 -21.53 18.10
C ALA A 103 -11.91 -20.77 19.44
N ARG A 104 -10.76 -20.66 20.12
CA ARG A 104 -10.56 -19.86 21.34
C ARG A 104 -10.35 -18.36 21.07
N CYS A 105 -10.16 -17.95 19.82
CA CYS A 105 -10.02 -16.53 19.50
C CYS A 105 -11.34 -15.78 19.71
N SER A 106 -11.23 -14.49 20.03
CA SER A 106 -12.37 -13.58 20.09
C SER A 106 -13.18 -13.62 18.79
N GLN A 107 -14.51 -13.56 18.94
CA GLN A 107 -15.46 -13.45 17.83
C GLN A 107 -15.91 -11.99 17.61
N ASP A 108 -15.36 -11.05 18.38
CA ASP A 108 -15.67 -9.63 18.30
C ASP A 108 -15.09 -9.04 17.01
N TYR A 109 -15.68 -7.94 16.55
CA TYR A 109 -15.26 -7.25 15.34
C TYR A 109 -13.82 -6.72 15.47
N VAL A 110 -13.12 -6.63 14.34
CA VAL A 110 -11.75 -6.09 14.26
C VAL A 110 -11.79 -4.68 13.69
N PHE A 111 -11.20 -3.72 14.40
CA PHE A 111 -11.16 -2.30 14.03
C PHE A 111 -9.72 -1.88 13.77
N PHE A 112 -9.49 -1.25 12.63
CA PHE A 112 -8.17 -0.73 12.28
C PHE A 112 -8.27 0.32 11.16
N GLY A 113 -7.22 1.12 11.00
CA GLY A 113 -7.04 1.98 9.83
C GLY A 113 -6.26 1.25 8.75
N TRP A 114 -6.84 1.03 7.57
CA TRP A 114 -6.11 0.45 6.44
C TRP A 114 -5.40 1.55 5.67
N ARG A 115 -4.05 1.61 5.77
CA ARG A 115 -3.23 2.66 5.15
C ARG A 115 -1.81 2.21 4.80
N GLY A 116 -1.11 3.01 3.99
CA GLY A 116 0.27 2.78 3.58
C GLY A 116 0.51 3.22 2.14
N HIS A 117 1.77 3.25 1.71
CA HIS A 117 2.13 3.76 0.37
C HIS A 117 1.74 2.82 -0.78
N GLU A 118 1.34 1.58 -0.49
CA GLU A 118 0.74 0.64 -1.45
C GLU A 118 -0.81 0.56 -1.31
N VAL A 119 -1.42 1.42 -0.47
CA VAL A 119 -2.89 1.50 -0.28
C VAL A 119 -3.44 2.75 -0.97
N ASP A 120 -4.01 2.56 -2.16
CA ASP A 120 -4.58 3.65 -2.97
C ASP A 120 -5.83 4.34 -2.37
N GLU A 121 -6.56 3.66 -1.47
CA GLU A 121 -7.86 4.13 -0.94
C GLU A 121 -7.92 3.98 0.59
N PRO A 122 -7.08 4.70 1.36
CA PRO A 122 -6.97 4.49 2.80
C PRO A 122 -8.24 4.88 3.57
N GLY A 123 -8.38 4.32 4.77
CA GLY A 123 -9.42 4.73 5.71
C GLY A 123 -9.73 3.71 6.80
N ALA A 124 -10.70 4.05 7.66
CA ALA A 124 -11.14 3.20 8.75
C ALA A 124 -11.92 1.98 8.26
N VAL A 125 -11.69 0.84 8.91
CA VAL A 125 -12.25 -0.47 8.56
C VAL A 125 -12.75 -1.18 9.82
N ILE A 126 -13.94 -1.80 9.70
CA ILE A 126 -14.47 -2.80 10.62
C ILE A 126 -14.58 -4.11 9.86
N LEU A 127 -14.00 -5.18 10.40
CA LEU A 127 -14.14 -6.55 9.91
C LEU A 127 -14.89 -7.39 10.93
N ASP A 128 -15.47 -8.51 10.48
CA ASP A 128 -15.79 -9.61 11.38
C ASP A 128 -14.51 -10.28 11.90
N ALA A 129 -14.69 -11.24 12.81
CA ALA A 129 -13.57 -11.95 13.41
C ALA A 129 -12.73 -12.78 12.43
N GLN A 130 -13.26 -13.15 11.27
CA GLN A 130 -12.58 -13.92 10.22
C GLN A 130 -12.06 -13.04 9.07
N GLY A 131 -12.10 -11.72 9.23
CA GLY A 131 -11.55 -10.75 8.29
C GLY A 131 -12.43 -10.45 7.08
N GLU A 132 -13.71 -10.82 7.09
CA GLU A 132 -14.67 -10.29 6.12
C GLU A 132 -15.05 -8.85 6.48
N ILE A 133 -15.20 -7.98 5.47
CA ILE A 133 -15.57 -6.58 5.68
C ILE A 133 -16.97 -6.47 6.29
N VAL A 134 -17.12 -5.63 7.31
CA VAL A 134 -18.42 -5.22 7.84
C VAL A 134 -18.69 -3.78 7.42
N TRP A 135 -17.70 -2.91 7.59
CA TRP A 135 -17.76 -1.51 7.18
C TRP A 135 -16.39 -1.01 6.71
N ARG A 136 -16.36 -0.14 5.69
CA ARG A 136 -15.24 0.80 5.51
C ARG A 136 -15.73 2.23 5.34
N GLN A 137 -14.91 3.18 5.77
CA GLN A 137 -15.06 4.57 5.37
C GLN A 137 -14.78 4.71 3.86
N THR A 138 -15.64 5.45 3.17
CA THR A 138 -15.54 5.80 1.75
C THR A 138 -15.55 7.32 1.56
N GLY A 139 -15.12 7.80 0.39
CA GLY A 139 -15.27 9.19 -0.03
C GLY A 139 -14.29 10.23 0.54
N TYR A 140 -13.40 9.83 1.45
CA TYR A 140 -12.37 10.73 2.01
C TYR A 140 -10.96 10.45 1.46
N GLU A 141 -10.59 9.19 1.21
CA GLU A 141 -9.25 8.78 0.71
C GLU A 141 -8.08 9.35 1.55
N ILE A 142 -8.30 9.47 2.86
CA ILE A 142 -7.35 10.01 3.84
C ILE A 142 -7.08 8.93 4.90
N ASP A 143 -5.81 8.82 5.30
CA ASP A 143 -5.35 7.99 6.40
C ASP A 143 -6.14 8.24 7.68
N GLN A 144 -6.66 7.16 8.27
CA GLN A 144 -7.40 7.20 9.52
C GLN A 144 -6.68 6.36 10.56
N ASN A 145 -6.40 6.97 11.71
CA ASN A 145 -5.57 6.40 12.76
C ASN A 145 -6.39 6.03 14.00
N ASP A 146 -5.89 5.05 14.75
CA ASP A 146 -6.42 4.57 16.03
C ASP A 146 -7.94 4.29 16.02
N VAL A 147 -8.38 3.57 14.98
CA VAL A 147 -9.80 3.23 14.74
C VAL A 147 -10.28 2.23 15.79
N ARG A 148 -11.21 2.63 16.66
CA ARG A 148 -11.79 1.75 17.70
C ARG A 148 -13.19 2.16 18.15
N PRO A 149 -14.01 1.24 18.69
CA PRO A 149 -15.22 1.58 19.41
C PRO A 149 -14.87 2.11 20.82
N GLN A 150 -15.55 3.16 21.27
CA GLN A 150 -15.47 3.69 22.64
C GLN A 150 -16.85 4.03 23.17
N MET A 151 -17.01 4.03 24.49
CA MET A 151 -18.27 4.40 25.15
C MET A 151 -18.22 5.87 25.60
N TYR A 152 -19.33 6.59 25.42
CA TYR A 152 -19.53 7.94 25.93
C TYR A 152 -21.00 8.10 26.34
N ARG A 153 -21.25 8.46 27.61
CA ARG A 153 -22.58 8.63 28.23
C ARG A 153 -23.53 7.44 28.04
N GLY A 154 -22.98 6.23 27.93
CA GLY A 154 -23.73 4.99 27.69
C GLY A 154 -24.07 4.71 26.23
N GLU A 155 -23.69 5.58 25.29
CA GLU A 155 -23.76 5.34 23.84
C GLU A 155 -22.38 4.89 23.31
N ARG A 156 -22.36 4.11 22.23
CA ARG A 156 -21.11 3.62 21.61
C ARG A 156 -20.79 4.41 20.35
N PHE A 157 -19.55 4.91 20.26
CA PHE A 157 -19.04 5.69 19.14
C PHE A 157 -17.86 4.98 18.49
N LEU A 158 -17.77 5.06 17.16
CA LEU A 158 -16.56 4.71 16.43
C LEU A 158 -15.65 5.94 16.40
N THR A 159 -14.43 5.80 16.90
CA THR A 159 -13.47 6.91 17.03
C THR A 159 -12.27 6.70 16.13
N PHE A 160 -11.79 7.75 15.48
CA PHE A 160 -10.54 7.76 14.72
C PHE A 160 -10.00 9.18 14.53
N GLN A 161 -8.70 9.31 14.33
CA GLN A 161 -8.05 10.55 13.88
C GLN A 161 -7.99 10.56 12.36
N MET A 162 -8.08 11.75 11.75
CA MET A 162 -7.93 11.93 10.31
C MET A 162 -7.30 13.29 10.02
N ASP A 163 -6.31 13.31 9.13
CA ASP A 163 -5.65 14.52 8.66
C ASP A 163 -6.10 14.88 7.25
N GLY A 164 -7.19 15.66 7.18
CA GLY A 164 -7.60 16.29 5.94
C GLY A 164 -6.51 17.14 5.28
N PRO A 165 -6.48 17.26 3.94
CA PRO A 165 -5.53 18.12 3.26
C PRO A 165 -5.56 19.57 3.77
N GLU A 166 -4.37 20.17 3.88
CA GLU A 166 -4.11 21.49 4.46
C GLU A 166 -5.13 22.56 4.07
N GLY A 167 -5.64 23.28 5.07
CA GLY A 167 -6.60 24.37 4.91
C GLY A 167 -8.04 23.92 4.66
N ASN A 168 -8.37 22.64 4.88
CA ASN A 168 -9.73 22.12 4.77
C ASN A 168 -10.43 21.94 6.13
N GLU A 169 -11.74 21.68 6.12
CA GLU A 169 -12.51 21.52 7.36
C GLU A 169 -12.22 20.22 8.12
N THR A 170 -11.40 19.32 7.58
CA THR A 170 -11.16 17.98 8.11
C THR A 170 -9.73 17.74 8.66
N GLU A 171 -8.87 18.74 8.61
CA GLU A 171 -7.47 18.73 9.05
C GLU A 171 -7.33 18.68 10.60
N GLY A 172 -6.61 17.70 11.15
CA GLY A 172 -6.16 17.70 12.54
C GLY A 172 -7.27 17.57 13.61
N TYR A 173 -8.22 16.65 13.42
CA TYR A 173 -9.26 16.33 14.43
C TYR A 173 -9.39 14.82 14.70
N TRP A 174 -9.80 14.52 15.92
CA TRP A 174 -10.45 13.27 16.29
C TRP A 174 -11.94 13.33 15.99
N TYR A 175 -12.48 12.27 15.40
CA TYR A 175 -13.89 12.13 15.03
C TYR A 175 -14.57 11.08 15.88
N MET A 176 -15.81 11.35 16.28
CA MET A 176 -16.70 10.37 16.92
C MET A 176 -17.93 10.18 16.03
N LEU A 177 -18.09 8.99 15.46
CA LEU A 177 -19.24 8.59 14.66
C LEU A 177 -20.23 7.80 15.51
N ASP A 178 -21.52 8.09 15.38
CA ASP A 178 -22.58 7.25 15.97
C ASP A 178 -22.69 5.89 15.27
N GLN A 179 -23.54 5.01 15.80
CA GLN A 179 -23.85 3.71 15.22
C GLN A 179 -24.49 3.77 13.82
N SER A 180 -24.94 4.95 13.38
CA SER A 180 -25.43 5.21 12.03
C SER A 180 -24.38 5.86 11.11
N TYR A 181 -23.11 5.88 11.54
CA TYR A 181 -21.94 6.44 10.87
C TYR A 181 -22.01 7.95 10.60
N ASN A 182 -22.80 8.69 11.37
CA ASN A 182 -22.83 10.15 11.32
C ASN A 182 -21.82 10.72 12.33
N ILE A 183 -20.99 11.66 11.88
CA ILE A 183 -20.10 12.42 12.77
C ILE A 183 -20.96 13.20 13.78
N ARG A 184 -20.78 12.93 15.08
CA ARG A 184 -21.45 13.66 16.18
C ARG A 184 -20.52 14.64 16.87
N TYR A 185 -19.28 14.24 17.12
CA TYR A 185 -18.28 15.09 17.75
C TYR A 185 -17.01 15.17 16.90
N ARG A 186 -16.33 16.31 17.04
CA ARG A 186 -15.02 16.59 16.47
C ARG A 186 -14.19 17.27 17.54
N LEU A 187 -13.07 16.67 17.92
CA LEU A 187 -12.24 17.16 19.01
C LEU A 187 -10.82 17.41 18.54
N ARG A 188 -10.19 18.43 19.12
CA ARG A 188 -8.74 18.62 19.05
C ARG A 188 -8.26 19.26 20.36
N PRO A 189 -6.98 19.10 20.70
CA PRO A 189 -6.35 19.77 21.83
C PRO A 189 -6.61 21.28 21.80
N ASN A 190 -7.15 21.83 22.88
CA ASN A 190 -7.56 23.22 22.98
C ASN A 190 -6.33 24.13 23.10
N GLY A 191 -6.25 25.14 22.22
CA GLY A 191 -5.10 26.03 22.10
C GLY A 191 -4.02 25.57 21.11
N PHE A 192 -4.20 24.41 20.46
CA PHE A 192 -3.25 23.84 19.49
C PHE A 192 -3.90 23.74 18.09
N PRO A 193 -3.10 23.79 17.01
CA PRO A 193 -3.64 23.77 15.64
C PRO A 193 -4.16 22.39 15.23
N HIS A 194 -3.55 21.31 15.73
CA HIS A 194 -3.68 19.95 15.21
C HIS A 194 -3.84 18.93 16.34
N ALA A 195 -4.71 17.95 16.13
CA ALA A 195 -4.86 16.77 16.97
C ALA A 195 -3.91 15.66 16.52
N ASP A 196 -2.96 15.33 17.38
CA ASP A 196 -1.98 14.27 17.15
C ASP A 196 -2.65 12.88 17.08
N MET A 197 -2.11 12.00 16.23
CA MET A 197 -2.67 10.69 15.90
C MET A 197 -2.47 9.59 16.94
N HIS A 198 -1.69 9.81 18.00
CA HIS A 198 -1.19 8.75 18.88
C HIS A 198 -2.16 8.34 20.00
N GLU A 199 -3.10 9.21 20.41
CA GLU A 199 -4.12 8.86 21.41
C GLU A 199 -5.37 9.76 21.36
N PHE A 200 -6.53 9.10 21.37
CA PHE A 200 -7.81 9.66 21.84
C PHE A 200 -8.52 8.61 22.67
N GLN A 201 -8.53 8.78 23.99
CA GLN A 201 -9.13 7.85 24.94
C GLN A 201 -10.28 8.54 25.67
N ILE A 202 -11.49 7.99 25.58
CA ILE A 202 -12.62 8.43 26.40
C ILE A 202 -12.48 7.78 27.79
N THR A 203 -12.58 8.59 28.85
CA THR A 203 -12.43 8.16 30.24
C THR A 203 -13.76 7.66 30.83
N GLU A 204 -13.71 6.96 31.96
CA GLU A 204 -14.91 6.63 32.75
C GLU A 204 -15.72 7.86 33.22
N ASP A 205 -15.08 9.05 33.31
CA ASP A 205 -15.73 10.33 33.64
C ASP A 205 -16.45 11.02 32.44
N ASP A 206 -16.57 10.35 31.28
CA ASP A 206 -17.10 10.92 30.03
C ASP A 206 -16.30 12.15 29.50
N THR A 207 -14.97 12.13 29.67
CA THR A 207 -14.02 13.13 29.16
C THR A 207 -13.11 12.52 28.10
N ALA A 208 -12.42 13.35 27.29
CA ALA A 208 -11.48 12.88 26.28
C ALA A 208 -10.03 13.23 26.65
N LEU A 209 -9.15 12.22 26.65
CA LEU A 209 -7.70 12.39 26.71
C LEU A 209 -7.15 12.51 25.29
N VAL A 210 -6.39 13.57 25.01
CA VAL A 210 -5.74 13.80 23.71
C VAL A 210 -4.28 14.21 23.87
N ILE A 211 -3.44 13.78 22.93
CA ILE A 211 -2.03 14.17 22.83
C ILE A 211 -1.88 15.35 21.85
N THR A 212 -0.82 16.15 22.01
CA THR A 212 -0.33 17.11 21.03
C THR A 212 1.14 17.42 21.26
N THR A 213 1.81 18.02 20.27
CA THR A 213 3.19 18.50 20.40
C THR A 213 3.27 19.93 19.89
N LYS A 214 4.11 20.75 20.55
CA LYS A 214 4.34 22.14 20.16
C LYS A 214 5.83 22.42 20.02
N PRO A 215 6.31 22.90 18.85
CA PRO A 215 7.68 23.33 18.72
C PRO A 215 7.93 24.60 19.55
N ILE A 216 9.02 24.63 20.30
CA ILE A 216 9.49 25.80 21.04
C ILE A 216 11.01 25.97 20.87
N GLN A 217 11.51 27.20 21.02
CA GLN A 217 12.94 27.47 21.02
C GLN A 217 13.60 26.97 22.32
N TYR A 218 14.73 26.26 22.20
CA TYR A 218 15.41 25.63 23.33
C TYR A 218 16.94 25.48 23.10
N ASP A 219 17.71 25.46 24.18
CA ASP A 219 19.17 25.22 24.13
C ASP A 219 19.47 23.71 24.09
N LEU A 220 19.72 23.20 22.88
CA LEU A 220 20.00 21.79 22.62
C LEU A 220 21.49 21.42 22.81
N THR A 221 22.34 22.33 23.32
CA THR A 221 23.78 22.03 23.47
C THR A 221 24.05 20.86 24.42
N SER A 222 23.17 20.62 25.39
CA SER A 222 23.23 19.45 26.28
C SER A 222 23.05 18.11 25.54
N MET A 223 22.35 18.13 24.40
CA MET A 223 22.12 17.00 23.49
C MET A 223 23.15 16.93 22.34
N GLY A 224 24.05 17.92 22.24
CA GLY A 224 24.97 18.08 21.11
C GLY A 224 24.35 18.78 19.88
N GLY A 225 23.18 19.39 20.05
CA GLY A 225 22.50 20.22 19.04
C GLY A 225 22.91 21.69 19.07
N GLU A 226 22.09 22.52 18.42
CA GLU A 226 22.31 23.97 18.38
C GLU A 226 21.84 24.68 19.65
N LYS A 227 22.46 25.82 19.94
CA LYS A 227 22.15 26.59 21.15
C LYS A 227 20.85 27.39 21.05
N ASP A 228 20.50 27.81 19.85
CA ASP A 228 19.28 28.56 19.54
C ASP A 228 18.38 27.69 18.66
N GLY A 229 18.22 26.42 19.04
CA GLY A 229 17.49 25.39 18.28
C GLY A 229 16.02 25.25 18.68
N TRP A 230 15.38 24.19 18.18
CA TRP A 230 13.96 23.91 18.38
C TRP A 230 13.71 22.51 18.98
N ILE A 231 12.77 22.41 19.93
CA ILE A 231 12.36 21.15 20.55
C ILE A 231 10.83 21.00 20.49
N GLY A 232 10.35 19.78 20.26
CA GLY A 232 8.95 19.45 20.41
C GLY A 232 8.61 19.20 21.88
N ASP A 233 7.85 20.11 22.48
CA ASP A 233 7.28 19.88 23.81
C ASP A 233 5.97 19.09 23.67
N CYS A 234 5.94 17.87 24.21
CA CYS A 234 4.77 17.00 24.15
C CYS A 234 3.81 17.33 25.30
N TYR A 235 2.52 17.44 24.97
CA TYR A 235 1.44 17.66 25.91
C TYR A 235 0.43 16.51 25.85
N PHE A 236 -0.28 16.30 26.94
CA PHE A 236 -1.63 15.76 26.88
C PHE A 236 -2.62 16.68 27.59
N GLN A 237 -3.88 16.61 27.17
CA GLN A 237 -5.01 17.30 27.79
C GLN A 237 -6.12 16.31 28.10
N GLU A 238 -6.82 16.54 29.22
CA GLU A 238 -8.17 16.02 29.45
C GLU A 238 -9.17 17.12 29.11
N LEU A 239 -10.14 16.81 28.25
CA LEU A 239 -11.11 17.74 27.71
C LEU A 239 -12.55 17.31 28.03
N ASP A 240 -13.42 18.27 28.34
CA ASP A 240 -14.87 18.06 28.24
C ASP A 240 -15.25 17.89 26.75
N ILE A 241 -16.00 16.82 26.44
CA ILE A 241 -16.32 16.45 25.05
C ILE A 241 -17.38 17.37 24.41
N GLU A 242 -18.25 18.00 25.21
CA GLU A 242 -19.30 18.90 24.71
C GLU A 242 -18.77 20.33 24.50
N THR A 243 -17.96 20.83 25.43
CA THR A 243 -17.50 22.23 25.43
C THR A 243 -16.11 22.41 24.82
N GLY A 244 -15.28 21.37 24.83
CA GLY A 244 -13.86 21.44 24.52
C GLY A 244 -13.03 22.16 25.58
N ASP A 245 -13.56 22.40 26.79
CA ASP A 245 -12.84 23.01 27.89
C ASP A 245 -11.73 22.08 28.41
N VAL A 246 -10.56 22.67 28.74
CA VAL A 246 -9.43 21.93 29.33
C VAL A 246 -9.70 21.70 30.82
N LEU A 247 -9.82 20.43 31.19
CA LEU A 247 -9.98 19.97 32.57
C LEU A 247 -8.62 19.73 33.23
N PHE A 248 -7.66 19.19 32.46
CA PHE A 248 -6.28 18.97 32.87
C PHE A 248 -5.34 19.16 31.68
N GLN A 249 -4.11 19.62 31.93
CA GLN A 249 -3.04 19.70 30.93
C GLN A 249 -1.70 19.41 31.58
N TRP A 250 -0.86 18.66 30.88
CA TRP A 250 0.50 18.31 31.29
C TRP A 250 1.48 18.60 30.14
N SER A 251 2.72 19.02 30.47
CA SER A 251 3.83 19.28 29.53
C SER A 251 5.00 18.37 29.90
N ALA A 252 5.64 17.74 28.91
CA ALA A 252 6.80 16.90 29.16
C ALA A 252 8.00 17.71 29.69
N LEU A 253 8.22 18.94 29.21
CA LEU A 253 9.36 19.76 29.61
C LEU A 253 9.30 20.31 31.04
N ASP A 254 8.10 20.42 31.63
CA ASP A 254 7.94 20.80 33.03
C ASP A 254 8.47 19.71 34.00
N HIS A 255 8.61 18.46 33.53
CA HIS A 255 8.95 17.31 34.37
C HIS A 255 10.20 16.53 33.94
N PHE A 256 10.49 16.43 32.63
CA PHE A 256 11.60 15.67 32.08
C PHE A 256 12.56 16.58 31.28
N PRO A 257 13.82 16.78 31.73
CA PRO A 257 14.78 17.59 31.00
C PRO A 257 15.19 16.86 29.70
N PRO A 258 15.47 17.58 28.59
CA PRO A 258 15.72 16.94 27.28
C PRO A 258 16.81 15.88 27.23
N ASN A 259 17.77 15.91 28.15
CA ASN A 259 18.85 14.92 28.25
C ASN A 259 18.44 13.56 28.85
N THR A 260 17.15 13.33 29.13
CA THR A 260 16.63 11.98 29.44
C THR A 260 16.39 11.13 28.20
N THR A 261 16.33 11.75 27.01
CA THR A 261 16.05 11.06 25.75
C THR A 261 17.15 10.09 25.35
N MET A 262 16.73 9.02 24.69
CA MET A 262 17.57 8.00 24.05
C MET A 262 17.72 8.27 22.54
N GLU A 263 17.01 9.27 22.01
CA GLU A 263 17.12 9.71 20.61
C GLU A 263 18.34 10.63 20.40
N VAL A 264 18.91 10.60 19.19
CA VAL A 264 20.18 11.27 18.89
C VAL A 264 19.95 12.56 18.08
N GLN A 265 20.37 13.69 18.65
CA GLN A 265 20.36 15.04 18.05
C GLN A 265 21.33 15.22 16.86
N ASN A 266 21.55 14.19 16.04
CA ASN A 266 22.33 14.25 14.80
C ASN A 266 21.67 13.50 13.63
N ASN A 267 20.42 13.01 13.77
CA ASN A 267 19.71 12.23 12.74
C ASN A 267 19.79 12.88 11.35
N CYS A 268 19.47 14.17 11.25
CA CYS A 268 19.50 14.92 9.98
C CYS A 268 20.91 15.19 9.40
N ARG A 269 21.97 15.00 10.18
CA ARG A 269 23.37 15.04 9.70
C ARG A 269 23.83 13.70 9.12
N ILE A 270 23.16 12.62 9.51
CA ILE A 270 23.41 11.26 9.04
C ILE A 270 22.55 10.98 7.81
N ASP A 271 21.25 11.30 7.88
CA ASP A 271 20.31 11.27 6.76
C ASP A 271 19.53 12.59 6.66
N PRO A 272 19.83 13.46 5.68
CA PRO A 272 19.08 14.70 5.45
C PRO A 272 17.59 14.51 5.14
N ASN A 273 17.12 13.29 4.84
CA ASN A 273 15.70 13.00 4.64
C ASN A 273 14.96 12.76 5.97
N ALA A 274 15.67 12.53 7.08
CA ALA A 274 15.10 12.27 8.40
C ALA A 274 14.56 13.54 9.10
N ARG A 275 14.21 14.61 8.37
CA ARG A 275 13.71 15.87 8.97
C ARG A 275 12.40 15.69 9.74
N PHE A 276 11.58 14.74 9.33
CA PHE A 276 10.35 14.34 10.04
C PHE A 276 10.62 13.75 11.44
N ALA A 277 11.85 13.28 11.71
CA ALA A 277 12.25 12.75 13.01
C ALA A 277 12.89 13.82 13.93
N GLY A 278 12.73 15.11 13.59
CA GLY A 278 13.18 16.24 14.40
C GLY A 278 14.70 16.49 14.35
N CYS A 279 15.12 17.44 13.52
CA CYS A 279 16.52 17.88 13.46
C CYS A 279 16.93 18.81 14.61
N GLY A 280 15.97 19.58 15.11
CA GLY A 280 16.16 20.69 16.06
C GLY A 280 16.79 21.95 15.48
N ASP A 281 16.97 22.05 14.16
CA ASP A 281 17.54 23.20 13.45
C ASP A 281 16.49 24.19 12.90
N ASP A 282 15.21 23.82 12.90
CA ASP A 282 14.08 24.62 12.39
C ASP A 282 12.75 24.24 13.11
N GLU A 283 11.77 25.15 13.12
CA GLU A 283 10.47 24.99 13.81
C GLU A 283 9.68 23.78 13.27
N ASP A 284 9.63 23.61 11.94
CA ASP A 284 8.92 22.50 11.26
C ASP A 284 9.66 21.15 11.40
N SER A 285 10.81 21.14 12.06
CA SER A 285 11.60 19.94 12.35
C SER A 285 12.24 20.02 13.73
N ALA A 286 11.47 20.54 14.69
CA ALA A 286 11.86 20.60 16.09
C ALA A 286 12.23 19.20 16.63
N PHE A 287 13.22 19.13 17.53
CA PHE A 287 13.72 17.85 18.04
C PHE A 287 12.67 17.11 18.86
N ASP A 288 12.35 15.89 18.43
CA ASP A 288 11.40 15.01 19.11
C ASP A 288 12.10 14.22 20.23
N TYR A 289 12.26 14.85 21.39
CA TYR A 289 13.00 14.26 22.51
C TYR A 289 12.18 13.25 23.32
N TYR A 290 10.85 13.39 23.36
CA TYR A 290 9.99 12.67 24.29
C TYR A 290 9.05 11.68 23.60
N HIS A 291 8.38 12.13 22.54
CA HIS A 291 7.44 11.35 21.73
C HIS A 291 6.39 10.62 22.60
N LEU A 292 5.51 11.40 23.22
CA LEU A 292 4.38 10.86 23.97
C LEU A 292 3.42 10.13 23.00
N ASN A 293 3.17 8.83 23.22
CA ASN A 293 2.41 8.01 22.27
C ASN A 293 1.22 7.23 22.87
N SER A 294 0.99 7.30 24.17
CA SER A 294 -0.29 6.86 24.76
C SER A 294 -0.53 7.51 26.11
N VAL A 295 -1.79 7.76 26.45
CA VAL A 295 -2.23 8.17 27.79
C VAL A 295 -3.50 7.42 28.20
N TRP A 296 -3.56 7.02 29.47
CA TRP A 296 -4.69 6.32 30.07
C TRP A 296 -4.97 6.90 31.46
N LYS A 297 -6.23 7.24 31.76
CA LYS A 297 -6.66 7.69 33.10
C LYS A 297 -7.22 6.50 33.88
N ASP A 298 -6.80 6.34 35.13
CA ASP A 298 -7.29 5.29 36.02
C ASP A 298 -8.41 5.75 36.96
N SER A 299 -9.01 4.81 37.70
CA SER A 299 -10.10 5.09 38.66
C SER A 299 -9.71 5.97 39.86
N LEU A 300 -8.40 6.24 40.07
CA LEU A 300 -7.92 7.21 41.06
C LEU A 300 -7.83 8.63 40.48
N GLY A 301 -7.99 8.76 39.16
CA GLY A 301 -7.87 9.99 38.39
C GLY A 301 -6.45 10.28 37.92
N ASN A 302 -5.51 9.34 38.08
CA ASN A 302 -4.10 9.51 37.68
C ASN A 302 -3.88 9.04 36.25
N TYR A 303 -2.78 9.46 35.62
CA TYR A 303 -2.49 9.15 34.22
C TYR A 303 -1.28 8.23 34.06
N LEU A 304 -1.46 7.11 33.34
CA LEU A 304 -0.38 6.27 32.85
C LEU A 304 -0.02 6.72 31.43
N ILE A 305 1.24 7.10 31.20
CA ILE A 305 1.74 7.61 29.91
C ILE A 305 2.89 6.77 29.36
N SER A 306 2.97 6.64 28.04
CA SER A 306 4.11 6.03 27.34
C SER A 306 4.84 7.06 26.50
N ALA A 307 6.15 7.17 26.70
CA ALA A 307 7.02 8.10 25.99
C ALA A 307 8.09 7.30 25.21
N ARG A 308 7.94 7.29 23.89
CA ARG A 308 8.69 6.42 22.97
C ARG A 308 10.19 6.72 22.99
N ASN A 309 10.58 7.99 23.06
CA ASN A 309 11.97 8.39 22.84
C ASN A 309 12.79 8.48 24.14
N ILE A 310 12.17 8.34 25.32
CA ILE A 310 12.90 8.13 26.60
C ILE A 310 12.95 6.64 27.01
N TRP A 311 12.37 5.73 26.23
CA TRP A 311 12.21 4.29 26.55
C TRP A 311 11.59 4.07 27.94
N GLY A 312 10.47 4.74 28.20
CA GLY A 312 9.86 4.79 29.53
C GLY A 312 8.34 4.96 29.54
N ILE A 313 7.72 4.31 30.54
CA ILE A 313 6.30 4.42 30.89
C ILE A 313 6.24 5.11 32.25
N SER A 314 5.53 6.24 32.34
CA SER A 314 5.45 7.06 33.56
C SER A 314 4.03 7.10 34.11
N TYR A 315 3.90 7.31 35.42
CA TYR A 315 2.61 7.46 36.10
C TYR A 315 2.56 8.82 36.79
N ILE A 316 1.49 9.57 36.53
CA ILE A 316 1.38 11.01 36.80
C ILE A 316 0.22 11.25 37.78
N ASP A 317 0.45 12.03 38.83
CA ASP A 317 -0.61 12.46 39.75
C ASP A 317 -1.60 13.38 39.03
N GLY A 318 -2.87 12.98 38.99
CA GLY A 318 -3.90 13.71 38.23
C GLY A 318 -4.36 15.04 38.84
N ARG A 319 -3.75 15.49 39.94
CA ARG A 319 -4.07 16.75 40.62
C ARG A 319 -2.92 17.73 40.63
N THR A 320 -1.69 17.23 40.72
CA THR A 320 -0.47 18.07 40.72
C THR A 320 0.32 18.02 39.42
N GLY A 321 0.14 16.97 38.61
CA GLY A 321 1.00 16.68 37.46
C GLY A 321 2.35 16.05 37.81
N ASP A 322 2.62 15.81 39.10
CA ASP A 322 3.90 15.22 39.53
C ASP A 322 4.08 13.80 38.99
N VAL A 323 5.30 13.49 38.53
CA VAL A 323 5.69 12.12 38.16
C VAL A 323 5.82 11.28 39.43
N LEU A 324 4.92 10.32 39.61
CA LEU A 324 4.88 9.41 40.75
C LEU A 324 5.87 8.25 40.63
N TRP A 325 6.15 7.81 39.39
CA TRP A 325 7.22 6.88 39.02
C TRP A 325 7.39 6.75 37.51
N THR A 326 8.54 6.22 37.09
CA THR A 326 8.82 5.79 35.70
C THR A 326 9.41 4.37 35.65
N LEU A 327 8.95 3.56 34.70
CA LEU A 327 9.41 2.20 34.39
C LEU A 327 10.08 2.19 33.01
N GLY A 328 11.24 1.54 32.86
CA GLY A 328 11.79 1.21 31.53
C GLY A 328 13.29 0.99 31.43
N ALA A 329 13.81 0.98 30.20
CA ALA A 329 15.24 0.84 29.90
C ALA A 329 15.99 2.19 29.85
N GLY A 330 15.23 3.29 29.83
CA GLY A 330 15.77 4.64 29.76
C GLY A 330 16.52 5.11 31.01
N THR A 331 17.00 6.34 30.96
CA THR A 331 17.84 6.95 32.00
C THR A 331 17.13 7.26 33.34
N VAL A 332 15.80 7.13 33.39
CA VAL A 332 14.93 7.60 34.48
C VAL A 332 14.10 6.50 35.15
N ASN A 333 14.51 5.22 35.04
CA ASN A 333 13.78 4.10 35.63
C ASN A 333 13.90 4.00 37.16
N ASP A 334 12.76 3.82 37.84
CA ASP A 334 12.63 3.68 39.29
C ASP A 334 12.63 2.21 39.78
N PHE A 335 12.43 1.23 38.90
CA PHE A 335 12.11 -0.16 39.30
C PHE A 335 13.29 -1.14 39.16
N GLU A 336 13.48 -1.99 40.17
CA GLU A 336 14.35 -3.18 40.08
C GLU A 336 13.64 -4.30 39.30
N ASP A 337 14.31 -4.84 38.26
CA ASP A 337 13.80 -5.94 37.45
C ASP A 337 14.02 -7.31 38.12
N LEU A 338 12.93 -8.05 38.32
CA LEU A 338 12.90 -9.39 38.93
C LEU A 338 12.76 -10.51 37.88
N SER A 339 13.23 -10.29 36.66
CA SER A 339 12.99 -11.13 35.47
C SER A 339 14.18 -11.18 34.50
N ASP A 340 15.39 -10.91 35.00
CA ASP A 340 16.66 -10.87 34.27
C ASP A 340 16.69 -9.79 33.16
N GLY A 341 16.10 -8.63 33.44
CA GLY A 341 15.95 -7.49 32.52
C GLY A 341 14.67 -7.55 31.68
N ARG A 342 13.96 -8.67 31.62
CA ARG A 342 12.85 -8.85 30.67
C ARG A 342 11.56 -8.09 31.03
N ALA A 343 11.47 -7.44 32.18
CA ALA A 343 10.38 -6.53 32.52
C ALA A 343 10.71 -5.07 32.10
N THR A 344 11.96 -4.64 32.25
CA THR A 344 12.37 -3.23 32.02
C THR A 344 13.09 -2.99 30.69
N ASP A 345 13.79 -3.99 30.13
CA ASP A 345 14.58 -3.87 28.89
C ASP A 345 13.69 -3.87 27.65
N PHE A 346 12.99 -2.76 27.42
CA PHE A 346 12.16 -2.46 26.25
C PHE A 346 12.55 -1.10 25.65
N ALA A 347 12.29 -0.89 24.36
CA ALA A 347 12.64 0.35 23.68
C ALA A 347 11.60 0.73 22.62
N TRP A 348 11.41 2.04 22.45
CA TRP A 348 10.48 2.61 21.46
C TRP A 348 9.03 2.13 21.61
N GLN A 349 8.61 1.83 22.85
CA GLN A 349 7.36 1.15 23.17
C GLN A 349 6.10 2.00 22.93
N HIS A 350 4.96 1.36 22.71
CA HIS A 350 3.65 1.98 22.43
C HIS A 350 2.52 1.41 23.31
N HIS A 351 1.44 2.19 23.47
CA HIS A 351 0.15 1.76 24.02
C HIS A 351 0.24 1.10 25.40
N ALA A 352 0.76 1.85 26.39
CA ALA A 352 0.73 1.42 27.79
C ALA A 352 -0.69 1.50 28.34
N ARG A 353 -1.16 0.39 28.93
CA ARG A 353 -2.49 0.22 29.53
C ARG A 353 -2.42 -0.54 30.84
N TRP A 354 -3.34 -0.25 31.76
CA TRP A 354 -3.58 -1.12 32.90
C TRP A 354 -4.34 -2.38 32.46
N VAL A 355 -3.90 -3.53 32.99
CA VAL A 355 -4.58 -4.83 32.98
C VAL A 355 -5.21 -5.08 34.35
N GLU A 356 -4.51 -4.69 35.41
CA GLU A 356 -4.98 -4.61 36.79
C GLU A 356 -4.45 -3.28 37.35
N GLU A 357 -5.33 -2.30 37.59
CA GLU A 357 -4.92 -0.93 37.93
C GLU A 357 -3.92 -0.87 39.10
N GLY A 358 -2.87 -0.08 38.94
CA GLY A 358 -1.81 0.10 39.93
C GLY A 358 -0.88 -1.11 40.15
N LYS A 359 -1.07 -2.22 39.42
CA LYS A 359 -0.35 -3.48 39.68
C LYS A 359 0.10 -4.25 38.45
N VAL A 360 -0.67 -4.30 37.36
CA VAL A 360 -0.31 -5.04 36.13
C VAL A 360 -0.60 -4.18 34.92
N LEU A 361 0.41 -3.93 34.11
CA LEU A 361 0.29 -3.17 32.87
C LEU A 361 0.68 -4.01 31.65
N SER A 362 0.13 -3.66 30.49
CA SER A 362 0.51 -4.20 29.20
C SER A 362 0.92 -3.10 28.25
N PHE A 363 1.92 -3.36 27.41
CA PHE A 363 2.40 -2.44 26.38
C PHE A 363 3.04 -3.20 25.23
N PHE A 364 3.17 -2.55 24.08
CA PHE A 364 3.86 -3.10 22.92
C PHE A 364 5.32 -2.62 22.91
N ASP A 365 6.28 -3.53 22.97
CA ASP A 365 7.71 -3.26 22.82
C ASP A 365 8.10 -3.41 21.34
N ASN A 366 8.43 -2.30 20.68
CA ASN A 366 8.91 -2.33 19.30
C ASN A 366 10.34 -2.84 19.23
N HIS A 367 11.19 -2.47 20.19
CA HIS A 367 12.61 -2.82 20.29
C HIS A 367 13.44 -2.59 19.00
N TYR A 368 12.94 -1.72 18.12
CA TYR A 368 13.51 -1.41 16.81
C TYR A 368 13.01 -0.04 16.35
N HIS A 369 13.91 0.83 15.92
CA HIS A 369 13.57 2.12 15.30
C HIS A 369 14.21 2.30 13.92
N ARG A 370 15.45 1.83 13.69
CA ARG A 370 16.08 1.94 12.37
C ARG A 370 17.20 0.92 12.16
N ILE A 371 17.60 0.77 10.90
CA ILE A 371 18.70 -0.10 10.48
C ILE A 371 20.01 0.34 11.19
N GLY A 372 20.56 -0.55 12.01
CA GLY A 372 21.83 -0.34 12.73
C GLY A 372 21.69 -0.06 14.22
N ASP A 373 20.47 0.11 14.74
CA ASP A 373 20.23 0.14 16.19
C ASP A 373 20.54 -1.22 16.84
N ALA A 374 20.67 -1.26 18.16
CA ALA A 374 20.73 -2.51 18.91
C ALA A 374 19.37 -3.23 18.82
N TYR A 375 19.40 -4.53 18.52
CA TYR A 375 18.20 -5.32 18.26
C TYR A 375 17.78 -6.16 19.47
N GLY A 376 16.50 -6.10 19.81
CA GLY A 376 15.80 -7.07 20.65
C GLY A 376 14.64 -7.71 19.90
N ALA A 377 13.77 -8.43 20.61
CA ALA A 377 12.56 -9.03 20.04
C ALA A 377 11.36 -8.12 20.25
N SER A 378 10.69 -7.76 19.16
CA SER A 378 9.44 -6.99 19.21
C SER A 378 8.29 -7.87 19.68
N GLY A 379 7.38 -7.33 20.49
CA GLY A 379 6.21 -8.06 20.97
C GLY A 379 5.47 -7.37 22.10
N GLY A 380 4.34 -7.96 22.50
CA GLY A 380 3.62 -7.48 23.69
C GLY A 380 4.30 -7.91 24.98
N ARG A 381 4.33 -7.03 25.98
CA ARG A 381 4.79 -7.34 27.34
C ARG A 381 3.67 -7.11 28.34
N VAL A 382 3.53 -8.03 29.29
CA VAL A 382 2.65 -7.89 30.46
C VAL A 382 3.52 -7.93 31.71
N VAL A 383 3.55 -6.82 32.45
CA VAL A 383 4.47 -6.59 33.57
C VAL A 383 3.67 -6.33 34.85
N GLU A 384 4.03 -7.04 35.91
CA GLU A 384 3.55 -6.81 37.28
C GLU A 384 4.50 -5.89 38.03
N LEU A 385 3.92 -4.92 38.75
CA LEU A 385 4.61 -3.93 39.54
C LEU A 385 4.29 -4.09 41.03
N ASP A 386 5.33 -4.08 41.86
CA ASP A 386 5.22 -3.70 43.26
C ASP A 386 5.68 -2.24 43.38
N VAL A 387 4.72 -1.32 43.32
CA VAL A 387 4.97 0.13 43.35
C VAL A 387 5.58 0.57 44.69
N ALA A 388 5.30 -0.14 45.78
CA ALA A 388 5.76 0.18 47.13
C ALA A 388 7.22 -0.26 47.35
N ASN A 389 7.59 -1.44 46.86
CA ASN A 389 8.97 -1.94 46.92
C ASN A 389 9.82 -1.53 45.71
N ARG A 390 9.24 -0.86 44.71
CA ARG A 390 9.87 -0.47 43.44
C ARG A 390 10.49 -1.66 42.69
N THR A 391 9.70 -2.73 42.50
CA THR A 391 10.14 -3.90 41.73
C THR A 391 9.18 -4.23 40.59
N ALA A 392 9.71 -4.59 39.43
CA ALA A 392 8.95 -4.99 38.24
C ALA A 392 9.24 -6.44 37.87
N LYS A 393 8.23 -7.17 37.41
CA LYS A 393 8.34 -8.59 37.04
C LYS A 393 7.55 -8.89 35.77
N LEU A 394 8.19 -9.54 34.81
CA LEU A 394 7.52 -10.02 33.61
C LEU A 394 6.55 -11.14 33.98
N ARG A 395 5.26 -10.98 33.62
CA ARG A 395 4.27 -12.06 33.68
C ARG A 395 4.21 -12.82 32.35
N GLN A 396 4.04 -12.10 31.25
CA GLN A 396 3.87 -12.68 29.92
C GLN A 396 4.62 -11.89 28.86
N LEU A 397 5.15 -12.63 27.88
CA LEU A 397 5.77 -12.11 26.67
C LEU A 397 4.99 -12.66 25.47
N LEU A 398 4.66 -11.79 24.52
CA LEU A 398 3.78 -12.03 23.39
C LEU A 398 4.55 -11.80 22.08
N GLU A 399 5.50 -12.69 21.81
CA GLU A 399 6.37 -12.65 20.63
C GLU A 399 5.76 -13.40 19.45
N HIS A 400 5.90 -12.85 18.25
CA HIS A 400 5.51 -13.57 17.04
C HIS A 400 6.55 -14.67 16.68
N PRO A 401 6.14 -15.91 16.32
CA PRO A 401 7.07 -17.00 15.97
C PRO A 401 8.03 -16.72 14.81
N ASN A 402 7.66 -15.82 13.89
CA ASN A 402 8.52 -15.36 12.79
C ASN A 402 9.31 -14.08 13.11
N HIS A 403 9.24 -13.57 14.36
CA HIS A 403 9.90 -12.36 14.84
C HIS A 403 9.67 -11.12 13.95
N ILE A 404 8.40 -10.71 13.82
CA ILE A 404 8.00 -9.50 13.11
C ILE A 404 8.66 -8.28 13.75
N LYS A 405 9.17 -7.33 12.94
CA LYS A 405 9.90 -6.14 13.42
C LYS A 405 9.27 -4.84 12.93
N PRO A 406 8.26 -4.30 13.62
CA PRO A 406 7.70 -3.01 13.30
C PRO A 406 8.54 -1.87 13.86
N GLU A 407 8.84 -0.91 12.99
CA GLU A 407 9.68 0.27 13.27
C GLU A 407 9.04 1.26 14.26
N SER A 408 7.70 1.24 14.30
CA SER A 408 6.87 2.14 15.07
C SER A 408 5.46 1.58 15.21
N GLN A 409 4.64 2.25 16.03
CA GLN A 409 3.20 1.97 16.17
C GLN A 409 2.95 0.59 16.80
N GLY A 410 1.68 0.17 16.82
CA GLY A 410 1.24 -1.09 17.41
C GLY A 410 0.68 -0.95 18.81
N ASN A 411 0.09 -2.04 19.30
CA ASN A 411 -0.60 -2.08 20.58
C ASN A 411 -0.72 -3.50 21.15
N VAL A 412 -0.92 -3.57 22.46
CA VAL A 412 -1.47 -4.73 23.17
C VAL A 412 -2.84 -4.35 23.72
N GLN A 413 -3.84 -5.19 23.49
CA GLN A 413 -5.16 -5.10 24.11
C GLN A 413 -5.44 -6.41 24.85
N HIS A 414 -5.69 -6.33 26.16
CA HIS A 414 -6.25 -7.43 26.95
C HIS A 414 -7.75 -7.52 26.64
N LEU A 415 -8.25 -8.74 26.39
CA LEU A 415 -9.60 -9.03 25.96
C LEU A 415 -10.44 -9.64 27.09
N GLU A 416 -11.77 -9.55 27.00
CA GLU A 416 -12.68 -10.06 28.05
C GLU A 416 -12.57 -11.57 28.30
N ASN A 417 -12.04 -12.33 27.34
CA ASN A 417 -11.78 -13.77 27.44
C ASN A 417 -10.37 -14.10 27.95
N ASP A 418 -9.66 -13.13 28.55
CA ASP A 418 -8.26 -13.18 29.01
C ASP A 418 -7.19 -13.38 27.92
N ASN A 419 -7.57 -13.40 26.63
CA ASN A 419 -6.60 -13.35 25.54
C ASN A 419 -5.96 -11.95 25.42
N TYR A 420 -4.88 -11.86 24.65
CA TYR A 420 -4.23 -10.62 24.28
C TYR A 420 -4.18 -10.47 22.75
N LEU A 421 -4.79 -9.41 22.21
CA LEU A 421 -4.54 -8.98 20.84
C LEU A 421 -3.25 -8.15 20.79
N VAL A 422 -2.37 -8.46 19.82
CA VAL A 422 -1.21 -7.67 19.47
C VAL A 422 -1.36 -7.16 18.03
N GLY A 423 -1.45 -5.84 17.84
CA GLY A 423 -1.37 -5.20 16.54
C GLY A 423 0.09 -4.86 16.22
N TRP A 424 0.62 -5.33 15.08
CA TRP A 424 2.04 -5.17 14.71
C TRP A 424 2.37 -3.83 14.03
N GLY A 425 1.56 -2.78 14.24
CA GLY A 425 1.90 -1.40 13.87
C GLY A 425 2.28 -1.21 12.40
N SER A 426 3.53 -0.78 12.16
CA SER A 426 4.06 -0.57 10.82
C SER A 426 4.10 -1.84 9.94
N SER A 427 4.00 -3.03 10.54
CA SER A 427 3.85 -4.31 9.83
C SER A 427 2.37 -4.67 9.66
N GLY A 428 1.95 -4.99 8.43
CA GLY A 428 0.57 -5.33 8.08
C GLY A 428 0.05 -6.67 8.63
N ALA A 429 0.00 -6.82 9.96
CA ALA A 429 -0.45 -8.01 10.66
C ALA A 429 -1.05 -7.71 12.05
N PHE A 430 -1.83 -8.65 12.56
CA PHE A 430 -2.17 -8.74 13.98
C PHE A 430 -2.20 -10.21 14.43
N THR A 431 -1.98 -10.45 15.72
CA THR A 431 -1.92 -11.80 16.30
C THR A 431 -2.66 -11.80 17.63
N GLU A 432 -3.55 -12.76 17.84
CA GLU A 432 -4.23 -12.97 19.11
C GLU A 432 -3.58 -14.13 19.85
N PHE A 433 -3.23 -13.90 21.12
CA PHE A 433 -2.54 -14.83 22.00
C PHE A 433 -3.45 -15.25 23.16
N GLY A 434 -3.31 -16.50 23.61
CA GLY A 434 -3.92 -16.96 24.85
C GLY A 434 -3.26 -16.36 26.10
N PRO A 435 -3.85 -16.58 27.28
CA PRO A 435 -3.34 -16.03 28.55
C PRO A 435 -1.91 -16.50 28.92
N ASP A 436 -1.42 -17.58 28.31
CA ASP A 436 -0.09 -18.16 28.46
C ASP A 436 0.90 -17.76 27.35
N GLY A 437 0.46 -16.92 26.40
CA GLY A 437 1.22 -16.54 25.21
C GLY A 437 1.24 -17.59 24.10
N GLU A 438 0.35 -18.59 24.11
CA GLU A 438 0.12 -19.39 22.91
C GLU A 438 -0.48 -18.50 21.81
N VAL A 439 0.15 -18.41 20.63
CA VAL A 439 -0.52 -17.81 19.45
C VAL A 439 -1.79 -18.61 19.15
N LEU A 440 -2.96 -17.96 19.13
CA LEU A 440 -4.25 -18.59 18.82
C LEU A 440 -4.64 -18.30 17.37
N CYS A 441 -4.70 -17.02 17.02
CA CYS A 441 -4.99 -16.54 15.68
C CYS A 441 -3.88 -15.63 15.19
N ASP A 442 -3.58 -15.70 13.89
CA ASP A 442 -2.59 -14.87 13.24
C ASP A 442 -3.16 -14.41 11.89
N ALA A 443 -3.08 -13.10 11.62
CA ALA A 443 -3.73 -12.45 10.50
C ALA A 443 -2.77 -11.52 9.75
N ARG A 444 -2.85 -11.54 8.42
CA ARG A 444 -2.03 -10.76 7.49
C ARG A 444 -2.92 -9.91 6.60
N PHE A 445 -2.63 -8.62 6.54
CA PHE A 445 -3.22 -7.67 5.58
C PHE A 445 -2.17 -7.01 4.66
N GLY A 446 -0.93 -7.52 4.70
CA GLY A 446 0.18 -7.16 3.82
C GLY A 446 1.14 -8.32 3.62
N ALA A 447 2.00 -8.22 2.59
CA ALA A 447 2.95 -9.26 2.24
C ALA A 447 4.08 -9.42 3.29
N GLU A 448 4.04 -10.49 4.08
CA GLU A 448 4.96 -10.74 5.21
C GLU A 448 6.45 -10.62 4.85
N ALA A 449 6.87 -11.08 3.68
CA ALA A 449 8.26 -10.99 3.25
C ALA A 449 8.79 -9.55 3.15
N PHE A 450 7.91 -8.54 3.15
CA PHE A 450 8.22 -7.12 2.95
C PHE A 450 7.80 -6.22 4.13
N PHE A 451 7.46 -6.78 5.30
CA PHE A 451 6.99 -5.97 6.44
C PHE A 451 7.95 -4.87 6.90
N GLU A 452 9.27 -5.09 6.87
CA GLU A 452 10.24 -4.04 7.23
C GLU A 452 10.21 -2.83 6.28
N PHE A 453 9.53 -2.90 5.12
CA PHE A 453 9.30 -1.75 4.23
C PHE A 453 7.99 -1.01 4.53
N SER A 454 7.11 -1.53 5.39
CA SER A 454 5.80 -0.96 5.74
C SER A 454 4.91 -0.58 4.52
N PRO A 455 4.69 -1.49 3.53
CA PRO A 455 3.86 -1.20 2.34
C PRO A 455 2.41 -0.87 2.69
N VAL A 456 1.90 -1.58 3.70
CA VAL A 456 0.61 -1.41 4.34
C VAL A 456 0.79 -1.64 5.83
N SER A 457 0.09 -0.86 6.63
CA SER A 457 0.22 -0.80 8.08
C SER A 457 -1.11 -0.40 8.71
N SER A 458 -1.19 -0.52 10.03
CA SER A 458 -2.21 0.18 10.80
C SER A 458 -1.59 0.75 12.05
N TYR A 459 -2.05 1.92 12.48
CA TYR A 459 -1.52 2.54 13.69
C TYR A 459 -1.69 1.62 14.91
N ARG A 460 -2.90 1.07 15.06
CA ARG A 460 -3.30 0.07 16.07
C ARG A 460 -4.42 -0.80 15.49
N VAL A 461 -4.62 -1.98 16.08
CA VAL A 461 -5.72 -2.90 15.76
C VAL A 461 -6.44 -3.25 17.06
N PHE A 462 -7.77 -3.23 17.07
CA PHE A 462 -8.58 -3.55 18.25
C PHE A 462 -9.62 -4.63 17.96
N ARG A 463 -9.98 -5.39 19.00
CA ARG A 463 -11.24 -6.15 19.09
C ARG A 463 -12.29 -5.33 19.83
N GLY A 464 -13.56 -5.54 19.50
CA GLY A 464 -14.67 -5.06 20.31
C GLY A 464 -16.05 -5.27 19.68
N ASP A 465 -17.09 -5.01 20.46
CA ASP A 465 -18.47 -5.07 19.97
C ASP A 465 -18.84 -3.83 19.15
N TRP A 466 -19.64 -4.02 18.11
CA TRP A 466 -20.28 -2.95 17.36
C TRP A 466 -21.62 -3.39 16.81
N THR A 467 -22.64 -2.54 16.95
CA THR A 467 -23.90 -2.66 16.23
C THR A 467 -23.98 -1.46 15.30
N GLY A 468 -24.07 -1.71 14.00
CA GLY A 468 -24.11 -0.70 12.97
C GLY A 468 -25.47 -0.65 12.29
N MET A 469 -26.03 0.56 12.20
CA MET A 469 -27.38 0.87 11.71
C MET A 469 -27.30 2.05 10.72
N PRO A 470 -26.74 1.86 9.51
CA PRO A 470 -26.38 2.97 8.62
C PRO A 470 -27.58 3.84 8.22
N SER A 471 -27.34 5.16 8.13
CA SER A 471 -28.37 6.13 7.72
C SER A 471 -28.71 6.12 6.22
N TYR A 472 -27.89 5.44 5.41
CA TYR A 472 -28.05 5.25 3.97
C TYR A 472 -28.60 3.84 3.65
N PRO A 473 -29.28 3.63 2.51
CA PRO A 473 -29.85 2.33 2.14
C PRO A 473 -28.78 1.27 1.76
N PRO A 474 -29.16 -0.02 1.69
CA PRO A 474 -28.34 -1.06 1.06
C PRO A 474 -28.01 -0.74 -0.40
N SER A 475 -26.86 -1.24 -0.86
CA SER A 475 -26.40 -1.14 -2.24
C SER A 475 -26.76 -2.40 -3.04
N LEU A 476 -27.10 -2.21 -4.32
CA LEU A 476 -27.50 -3.29 -5.24
C LEU A 476 -26.82 -3.13 -6.60
N ALA A 477 -26.11 -4.18 -7.04
CA ALA A 477 -25.65 -4.35 -8.41
C ALA A 477 -26.31 -5.56 -9.07
N VAL A 478 -26.59 -5.49 -10.37
CA VAL A 478 -27.19 -6.59 -11.13
C VAL A 478 -26.29 -6.95 -12.31
N VAL A 479 -25.69 -8.13 -12.25
CA VAL A 479 -24.79 -8.64 -13.28
C VAL A 479 -25.37 -9.95 -13.83
N GLY A 480 -25.75 -9.92 -15.11
CA GLY A 480 -26.41 -11.05 -15.75
C GLY A 480 -27.79 -11.35 -15.12
N ASN A 481 -27.97 -12.58 -14.63
CA ASN A 481 -29.16 -13.03 -13.91
C ASN A 481 -28.99 -12.99 -12.37
N LYS A 482 -27.94 -12.36 -11.85
CA LYS A 482 -27.62 -12.30 -10.42
C LYS A 482 -27.74 -10.88 -9.88
N ALA A 483 -28.31 -10.76 -8.69
CA ALA A 483 -28.23 -9.56 -7.87
C ALA A 483 -27.14 -9.75 -6.81
N TYR A 484 -26.37 -8.71 -6.60
CA TYR A 484 -25.31 -8.60 -5.60
C TYR A 484 -25.74 -7.51 -4.64
N VAL A 485 -25.86 -7.84 -3.36
CA VAL A 485 -26.38 -6.92 -2.33
C VAL A 485 -25.49 -6.91 -1.11
N SER A 486 -25.19 -5.71 -0.63
CA SER A 486 -24.49 -5.45 0.63
C SER A 486 -25.07 -4.20 1.29
N TRP A 487 -24.78 -3.99 2.57
CA TRP A 487 -25.11 -2.75 3.25
C TRP A 487 -23.93 -2.39 4.16
N ASN A 488 -23.10 -1.45 3.67
CA ASN A 488 -21.84 -1.06 4.31
C ASN A 488 -22.09 -0.64 5.77
N GLY A 489 -21.64 -1.46 6.72
CA GLY A 489 -21.79 -1.24 8.15
C GLY A 489 -23.10 -1.65 8.80
N ALA A 490 -24.00 -2.35 8.12
CA ALA A 490 -25.18 -2.90 8.77
C ALA A 490 -24.88 -4.27 9.42
N THR A 491 -25.08 -4.40 10.73
CA THR A 491 -24.84 -5.64 11.48
C THR A 491 -26.10 -6.48 11.66
N GLU A 492 -27.27 -5.84 11.79
CA GLU A 492 -28.54 -6.47 12.17
C GLU A 492 -29.33 -7.08 10.99
N ILE A 493 -28.64 -7.75 10.04
CA ILE A 493 -29.26 -8.36 8.85
C ILE A 493 -29.09 -9.87 8.89
N GLU A 494 -30.22 -10.57 8.95
CA GLU A 494 -30.31 -12.04 8.85
C GLU A 494 -30.60 -12.49 7.41
N LYS A 495 -31.51 -11.78 6.72
CA LYS A 495 -32.03 -12.16 5.39
C LYS A 495 -32.18 -11.00 4.43
N TRP A 496 -32.10 -11.35 3.15
CA TRP A 496 -32.43 -10.50 2.03
C TRP A 496 -33.71 -10.99 1.35
N GLN A 497 -34.69 -10.11 1.20
CA GLN A 497 -35.94 -10.37 0.48
C GLN A 497 -35.95 -9.62 -0.84
N VAL A 498 -36.06 -10.34 -1.96
CA VAL A 498 -36.20 -9.75 -3.30
C VAL A 498 -37.68 -9.48 -3.57
N GLU A 499 -38.00 -8.21 -3.84
CA GLU A 499 -39.33 -7.77 -4.21
C GLU A 499 -39.35 -7.26 -5.65
N MET A 500 -40.33 -7.72 -6.42
CA MET A 500 -40.56 -7.31 -7.80
C MET A 500 -41.76 -6.38 -7.87
N TYR A 501 -41.58 -5.20 -8.46
CA TYR A 501 -42.66 -4.33 -8.89
C TYR A 501 -43.10 -4.67 -10.32
N ASP A 502 -44.38 -5.03 -10.48
CA ASP A 502 -45.01 -5.31 -11.76
C ASP A 502 -46.28 -4.43 -11.90
N PRO A 503 -46.23 -3.35 -12.71
CA PRO A 503 -47.35 -2.42 -12.87
C PRO A 503 -48.55 -3.03 -13.62
N HIS A 504 -48.44 -4.26 -14.12
CA HIS A 504 -49.53 -4.95 -14.83
C HIS A 504 -50.31 -5.90 -13.91
N LEU A 505 -49.91 -6.03 -12.63
CA LEU A 505 -50.68 -6.74 -11.62
C LEU A 505 -51.99 -6.01 -11.28
N PRO A 506 -53.10 -6.73 -11.01
CA PRO A 506 -54.33 -6.12 -10.51
C PRO A 506 -54.11 -5.51 -9.11
N GLU A 507 -54.60 -4.29 -8.86
CA GLU A 507 -54.48 -3.58 -7.58
C GLU A 507 -54.77 -4.45 -6.35
N SER A 508 -55.75 -5.35 -6.44
CA SER A 508 -56.13 -6.33 -5.42
C SER A 508 -55.02 -7.27 -4.92
N LYS A 509 -53.89 -7.38 -5.65
CA LYS A 509 -52.72 -8.19 -5.28
C LYS A 509 -51.54 -7.35 -4.77
N GLY A 510 -51.65 -6.02 -4.81
CA GLY A 510 -50.49 -5.12 -4.76
C GLY A 510 -49.68 -5.19 -6.06
N HIS A 511 -48.98 -4.09 -6.37
CA HIS A 511 -48.03 -4.06 -7.50
C HIS A 511 -46.65 -4.63 -7.14
N VAL A 512 -46.41 -4.92 -5.86
CA VAL A 512 -45.14 -5.46 -5.34
C VAL A 512 -45.37 -6.90 -4.87
N GLN A 513 -44.48 -7.83 -5.25
CA GLN A 513 -44.52 -9.22 -4.82
C GLN A 513 -43.12 -9.68 -4.40
N THR A 514 -43.01 -10.37 -3.26
CA THR A 514 -41.83 -11.13 -2.88
C THR A 514 -41.61 -12.28 -3.87
N ILE A 515 -40.42 -12.36 -4.46
CA ILE A 515 -40.07 -13.38 -5.48
C ILE A 515 -38.93 -14.31 -5.05
N ALA A 516 -38.10 -13.90 -4.08
CA ALA A 516 -37.07 -14.72 -3.45
C ALA A 516 -36.77 -14.21 -2.04
N GLN A 517 -36.21 -15.08 -1.20
CA GLN A 517 -35.58 -14.76 0.08
C GLN A 517 -34.31 -15.59 0.21
N GLU A 518 -33.20 -14.99 0.62
CA GLU A 518 -31.92 -15.66 0.88
C GLU A 518 -31.35 -15.21 2.22
N TYR A 519 -30.58 -16.07 2.89
CA TYR A 519 -29.85 -15.70 4.10
C TYR A 519 -28.64 -14.84 3.75
N LYS A 520 -28.21 -13.93 4.64
CA LYS A 520 -26.94 -13.21 4.49
C LYS A 520 -25.79 -14.23 4.59
N THR A 521 -24.97 -14.33 3.53
CA THR A 521 -23.84 -15.29 3.45
C THR A 521 -22.49 -14.67 3.78
N GLY A 522 -22.44 -13.36 3.96
CA GLY A 522 -21.23 -12.57 4.17
C GLY A 522 -21.52 -11.08 4.02
N PHE A 523 -20.57 -10.27 3.59
CA PHE A 523 -20.77 -8.85 3.27
C PHE A 523 -21.67 -8.66 2.06
N GLU A 524 -21.28 -9.30 0.95
CA GLU A 524 -22.02 -9.31 -0.30
C GLU A 524 -22.74 -10.65 -0.45
N THR A 525 -24.07 -10.62 -0.50
CA THR A 525 -24.88 -11.80 -0.77
C THR A 525 -25.25 -11.82 -2.25
N VAL A 526 -25.06 -12.98 -2.89
CA VAL A 526 -25.35 -13.18 -4.32
C VAL A 526 -26.66 -13.95 -4.46
N ILE A 527 -27.68 -13.30 -5.04
CA ILE A 527 -29.03 -13.84 -5.19
C ILE A 527 -29.30 -14.11 -6.67
N ASP A 528 -29.71 -15.35 -7.00
CA ASP A 528 -30.17 -15.69 -8.35
C ASP A 528 -31.56 -15.12 -8.61
N LEU A 529 -31.69 -14.24 -9.61
CA LEU A 529 -32.95 -13.62 -9.97
C LEU A 529 -33.81 -14.58 -10.81
N PRO A 530 -35.01 -14.99 -10.35
CA PRO A 530 -35.87 -15.88 -11.10
C PRO A 530 -36.42 -15.18 -12.35
N ASN A 531 -35.93 -15.60 -13.52
CA ASN A 531 -36.21 -15.13 -14.89
C ASN A 531 -37.16 -13.90 -15.02
N VAL A 532 -36.67 -12.74 -14.60
CA VAL A 532 -37.41 -11.46 -14.57
C VAL A 532 -37.45 -10.84 -15.98
N ALA A 533 -38.28 -11.40 -16.85
CA ALA A 533 -38.40 -10.95 -18.23
C ALA A 533 -39.24 -9.67 -18.37
N GLY A 534 -38.71 -8.68 -19.09
CA GLY A 534 -39.41 -7.42 -19.39
C GLY A 534 -39.20 -6.31 -18.34
N LYS A 535 -39.83 -5.15 -18.58
CA LYS A 535 -39.69 -3.90 -17.81
C LYS A 535 -40.23 -4.01 -16.37
N LYS A 536 -39.52 -4.76 -15.53
CA LYS A 536 -39.83 -5.03 -14.13
C LYS A 536 -38.73 -4.43 -13.29
N MET A 537 -39.13 -3.69 -12.26
CA MET A 537 -38.18 -3.18 -11.28
C MET A 537 -38.08 -4.17 -10.13
N ILE A 538 -36.88 -4.37 -9.60
CA ILE A 538 -36.67 -5.11 -8.36
C ILE A 538 -36.14 -4.17 -7.28
N ARG A 539 -36.42 -4.48 -6.02
CA ARG A 539 -35.66 -3.97 -4.88
C ARG A 539 -35.32 -5.13 -3.95
N ILE A 540 -34.35 -4.92 -3.07
CA ILE A 540 -34.02 -5.88 -2.03
C ILE A 540 -34.27 -5.22 -0.67
N VAL A 541 -35.00 -5.93 0.18
CA VAL A 541 -35.33 -5.54 1.55
C VAL A 541 -34.44 -6.33 2.50
N ALA A 542 -33.78 -5.65 3.42
CA ALA A 542 -33.05 -6.25 4.53
C ALA A 542 -34.03 -6.62 5.65
N LEU A 543 -33.94 -7.85 6.15
CA LEU A 543 -34.75 -8.36 7.24
C LEU A 543 -33.86 -8.74 8.43
N ASP A 544 -34.31 -8.42 9.64
CA ASP A 544 -33.67 -8.82 10.90
C ASP A 544 -33.96 -10.29 11.28
N GLU A 545 -33.46 -10.74 12.44
CA GLU A 545 -33.71 -12.08 12.98
C GLU A 545 -35.22 -12.35 13.20
N GLY A 546 -35.99 -11.31 13.56
CA GLY A 546 -37.44 -11.38 13.72
C GLY A 546 -38.21 -11.49 12.39
N GLY A 547 -37.56 -11.15 11.28
CA GLY A 547 -38.17 -11.06 9.95
C GLY A 547 -38.83 -9.71 9.66
N GLU A 548 -38.58 -8.69 10.48
CA GLU A 548 -39.05 -7.32 10.26
C GLU A 548 -38.12 -6.57 9.29
N ALA A 549 -38.68 -5.64 8.52
CA ALA A 549 -37.92 -4.91 7.49
C ALA A 549 -37.15 -3.72 8.10
N VAL A 550 -35.82 -3.84 8.15
CA VAL A 550 -34.91 -2.81 8.70
C VAL A 550 -34.40 -1.82 7.66
N GLY A 551 -34.44 -2.17 6.38
CA GLY A 551 -34.07 -1.27 5.28
C GLY A 551 -34.38 -1.85 3.91
N ALA A 552 -34.27 -1.05 2.85
CA ALA A 552 -34.44 -1.52 1.48
C ALA A 552 -33.65 -0.69 0.48
N THR A 553 -33.23 -1.31 -0.62
CA THR A 553 -32.70 -0.62 -1.80
C THR A 553 -33.80 0.20 -2.47
N ASP A 554 -33.41 1.16 -3.29
CA ASP A 554 -34.31 1.71 -4.31
C ASP A 554 -34.74 0.63 -5.32
N PHE A 555 -35.81 0.92 -6.07
CA PHE A 555 -36.24 0.08 -7.19
C PHE A 555 -35.33 0.28 -8.40
N LEU A 556 -34.71 -0.81 -8.85
CA LEU A 556 -33.80 -0.86 -10.01
C LEU A 556 -34.47 -1.59 -11.18
N ASP A 557 -34.44 -0.99 -12.37
CA ASP A 557 -34.85 -1.64 -13.63
C ASP A 557 -33.89 -2.78 -14.01
N VAL A 558 -34.41 -4.01 -14.16
CA VAL A 558 -33.60 -5.14 -14.65
C VAL A 558 -33.55 -5.12 -16.18
N PRO A 559 -32.38 -4.94 -16.82
CA PRO A 559 -32.31 -4.87 -18.28
C PRO A 559 -32.61 -6.23 -18.92
N ALA A 560 -33.49 -6.26 -19.92
CA ALA A 560 -33.89 -7.51 -20.59
C ALA A 560 -32.73 -8.29 -21.26
N TRP A 561 -31.57 -7.67 -21.46
CA TRP A 561 -30.37 -8.31 -22.00
C TRP A 561 -29.47 -8.95 -20.92
N SER A 562 -29.60 -8.59 -19.64
CA SER A 562 -28.77 -9.19 -18.58
C SER A 562 -29.19 -10.64 -18.30
N VAL A 563 -30.50 -10.92 -18.37
CA VAL A 563 -31.08 -12.26 -18.14
C VAL A 563 -30.81 -13.23 -19.31
N GLY A 564 -30.43 -12.72 -20.49
CA GLY A 564 -30.16 -13.49 -21.70
C GLY A 564 -28.66 -13.65 -21.96
N GLY A 565 -28.04 -14.66 -21.35
CA GLY A 565 -26.58 -14.88 -21.35
C GLY A 565 -25.91 -15.07 -22.73
N LEU A 566 -25.68 -13.96 -23.44
CA LEU A 566 -24.67 -13.80 -24.49
C LEU A 566 -24.10 -12.39 -24.39
N ALA A 567 -22.95 -12.25 -23.72
CA ALA A 567 -22.26 -10.97 -23.63
C ALA A 567 -21.96 -10.43 -25.05
N PRO A 568 -22.16 -9.12 -25.32
CA PRO A 568 -21.88 -8.55 -26.64
C PRO A 568 -20.42 -8.76 -27.06
N LEU A 569 -19.49 -8.82 -26.10
CA LEU A 569 -18.10 -9.21 -26.32
C LEU A 569 -17.94 -10.60 -26.96
N PHE A 570 -18.75 -11.59 -26.60
CA PHE A 570 -18.67 -12.92 -27.21
C PHE A 570 -19.13 -12.90 -28.67
N VAL A 571 -20.21 -12.18 -28.96
CA VAL A 571 -20.69 -11.99 -30.35
C VAL A 571 -19.68 -11.21 -31.19
N ILE A 572 -19.05 -10.18 -30.62
CA ILE A 572 -17.98 -9.41 -31.29
C ILE A 572 -16.77 -10.29 -31.55
N VAL A 573 -16.29 -11.05 -30.56
CA VAL A 573 -15.12 -11.94 -30.72
C VAL A 573 -15.38 -13.02 -31.76
N VAL A 574 -16.53 -13.70 -31.73
CA VAL A 574 -16.90 -14.70 -32.76
C VAL A 574 -16.99 -14.04 -34.14
N SER A 575 -17.65 -12.89 -34.25
CA SER A 575 -17.75 -12.15 -35.52
C SER A 575 -16.39 -11.70 -36.06
N CYS A 576 -15.47 -11.28 -35.19
CA CYS A 576 -14.09 -10.93 -35.56
C CYS A 576 -13.26 -12.15 -35.99
N VAL A 577 -13.44 -13.30 -35.33
CA VAL A 577 -12.80 -14.56 -35.72
C VAL A 577 -13.32 -15.03 -37.08
N ASP A 578 -14.63 -15.00 -37.31
CA ASP A 578 -15.24 -15.37 -38.60
C ASP A 578 -14.79 -14.43 -39.73
N LEU A 579 -14.77 -13.11 -39.50
CA LEU A 579 -14.24 -12.14 -40.46
C LEU A 579 -12.75 -12.38 -40.76
N PHE A 580 -11.95 -12.71 -39.75
CA PHE A 580 -10.53 -13.05 -39.93
C PHE A 580 -10.36 -14.33 -40.76
N LEU A 581 -11.15 -15.38 -40.48
CA LEU A 581 -11.12 -16.64 -41.23
C LEU A 581 -11.57 -16.45 -42.69
N VAL A 582 -12.63 -15.66 -42.94
CA VAL A 582 -13.08 -15.31 -44.30
C VAL A 582 -12.00 -14.51 -45.05
N ALA A 583 -11.36 -13.53 -44.40
CA ALA A 583 -10.25 -12.78 -44.99
C ALA A 583 -9.05 -13.69 -45.32
N LEU A 584 -8.72 -14.65 -44.44
CA LEU A 584 -7.63 -15.60 -44.62
C LEU A 584 -7.91 -16.58 -45.77
N CYS A 585 -9.14 -17.10 -45.88
CA CYS A 585 -9.59 -17.87 -47.04
C CYS A 585 -9.53 -17.04 -48.33
N GLY A 586 -9.98 -15.79 -48.30
CA GLY A 586 -9.88 -14.86 -49.45
C GLY A 586 -8.45 -14.62 -49.89
N ALA A 587 -7.52 -14.46 -48.94
CA ALA A 587 -6.08 -14.30 -49.23
C ALA A 587 -5.45 -15.57 -49.83
N VAL A 588 -5.84 -16.76 -49.35
CA VAL A 588 -5.38 -18.05 -49.93
C VAL A 588 -5.91 -18.24 -51.36
N ILE A 589 -7.18 -17.93 -51.61
CA ILE A 589 -7.78 -17.96 -52.97
C ILE A 589 -7.07 -16.94 -53.88
N TRP A 590 -6.85 -15.71 -53.42
CA TRP A 590 -6.14 -14.70 -54.19
C TRP A 590 -4.69 -15.13 -54.51
N TRP A 591 -3.95 -15.65 -53.53
CA TRP A 591 -2.57 -16.11 -53.71
C TRP A 591 -2.47 -17.30 -54.66
N THR A 592 -3.39 -18.28 -54.56
CA THR A 592 -3.45 -19.41 -55.49
C THR A 592 -3.80 -18.97 -56.91
N CYS A 593 -4.76 -18.06 -57.10
CA CYS A 593 -5.06 -17.48 -58.41
C CYS A 593 -3.94 -16.58 -58.97
N ALA A 594 -3.20 -15.87 -58.12
CA ALA A 594 -2.05 -15.06 -58.52
C ALA A 594 -0.87 -15.94 -58.94
N ARG A 595 -0.58 -17.00 -58.16
CA ARG A 595 0.45 -18.00 -58.46
C ARG A 595 0.12 -18.80 -59.72
N GLY A 596 -1.15 -19.14 -59.94
CA GLY A 596 -1.64 -19.74 -61.19
C GLY A 596 -1.36 -18.85 -62.39
N ARG A 597 -1.69 -17.55 -62.31
CA ARG A 597 -1.38 -16.58 -63.37
C ARG A 597 0.11 -16.43 -63.63
N GLN A 598 0.96 -16.35 -62.60
CA GLN A 598 2.42 -16.30 -62.78
C GLN A 598 3.00 -17.57 -63.43
N LEU A 599 2.44 -18.75 -63.16
CA LEU A 599 2.84 -19.98 -63.83
C LEU A 599 2.43 -19.97 -65.30
N GLN A 600 1.22 -19.50 -65.59
CA GLN A 600 0.69 -19.38 -66.95
C GLN A 600 1.45 -18.33 -67.79
N GLU A 601 1.84 -17.19 -67.20
CA GLU A 601 2.71 -16.19 -67.82
C GLU A 601 4.09 -16.76 -68.13
N LYS A 602 4.67 -17.56 -67.23
CA LYS A 602 5.94 -18.26 -67.49
C LYS A 602 5.81 -19.29 -68.61
N GLU A 603 4.74 -20.07 -68.64
CA GLU A 603 4.47 -21.07 -69.68
C GLU A 603 4.33 -20.41 -71.07
N ILE A 604 3.61 -19.29 -71.15
CA ILE A 604 3.54 -18.45 -72.37
C ILE A 604 4.92 -17.86 -72.73
N GLN A 605 5.75 -17.48 -71.74
CA GLN A 605 7.10 -16.99 -71.97
C GLN A 605 8.03 -18.08 -72.50
N TYR A 606 7.94 -19.31 -72.00
CA TYR A 606 8.67 -20.46 -72.54
C TYR A 606 8.25 -20.77 -73.98
N GLN A 607 6.94 -20.84 -74.26
CA GLN A 607 6.44 -21.07 -75.63
C GLN A 607 6.90 -20.02 -76.64
N ARG A 608 7.05 -18.75 -76.24
CA ARG A 608 7.62 -17.71 -77.12
C ARG A 608 9.11 -17.89 -77.39
N VAL A 609 9.87 -18.39 -76.40
CA VAL A 609 11.30 -18.68 -76.57
C VAL A 609 11.48 -19.86 -77.51
N ASP A 610 10.67 -20.91 -77.37
CA ASP A 610 10.68 -22.07 -78.26
C ASP A 610 10.32 -21.66 -79.70
N GLN A 611 9.24 -20.87 -79.90
CA GLN A 611 8.87 -20.35 -81.23
C GLN A 611 9.94 -19.43 -81.85
N GLN A 612 10.67 -18.66 -81.04
CA GLN A 612 11.81 -17.89 -81.55
C GLN A 612 12.99 -18.80 -81.94
N GLN A 613 13.21 -19.92 -81.25
CA GLN A 613 14.25 -20.90 -81.63
C GLN A 613 13.89 -21.71 -82.88
N GLU A 614 12.61 -21.97 -83.16
CA GLU A 614 12.16 -22.57 -84.42
C GLU A 614 12.27 -21.56 -85.58
N SER A 615 11.77 -20.32 -85.40
CA SER A 615 11.91 -19.24 -86.39
C SER A 615 13.35 -18.94 -86.79
N PHE A 616 14.32 -19.04 -85.87
CA PHE A 616 15.75 -18.85 -86.18
C PHE A 616 16.38 -20.03 -86.94
N LYS A 617 15.76 -21.22 -86.94
CA LYS A 617 16.20 -22.35 -87.75
C LYS A 617 15.63 -22.29 -89.16
N ASP A 618 14.35 -21.93 -89.28
CA ASP A 618 13.68 -21.83 -90.59
C ASP A 618 14.34 -20.74 -91.46
N GLU A 619 14.73 -19.60 -90.88
CA GLU A 619 15.50 -18.55 -91.59
C GLU A 619 16.94 -18.98 -91.97
N GLU A 620 17.53 -19.97 -91.28
CA GLU A 620 18.86 -20.51 -91.60
C GLU A 620 18.77 -21.60 -92.69
N GLU A 621 17.70 -22.40 -92.74
CA GLU A 621 17.44 -23.36 -93.84
C GLU A 621 17.01 -22.69 -95.15
N ASP A 622 16.13 -21.68 -95.14
CA ASP A 622 15.67 -21.00 -96.37
C ASP A 622 16.81 -20.22 -97.07
N ALA A 623 17.75 -19.67 -96.31
CA ALA A 623 18.91 -18.94 -96.85
C ALA A 623 19.90 -19.84 -97.61
N ASP A 624 20.09 -21.09 -97.17
CA ASP A 624 20.94 -22.06 -97.86
C ASP A 624 20.26 -22.60 -99.14
N VAL A 625 18.93 -22.75 -99.16
CA VAL A 625 18.17 -23.25 -100.31
C VAL A 625 18.12 -22.24 -101.48
N GLU A 626 17.88 -20.95 -101.21
CA GLU A 626 17.78 -19.92 -102.28
C GLU A 626 19.12 -19.72 -103.03
N SER A 627 20.24 -20.09 -102.40
CA SER A 627 21.57 -20.05 -103.02
C SER A 627 21.85 -21.18 -104.02
N MET A 628 21.16 -22.33 -103.88
CA MET A 628 21.38 -23.52 -104.73
C MET A 628 20.56 -23.52 -106.03
N GLU A 629 19.32 -23.01 -106.04
CA GLU A 629 18.48 -23.05 -107.25
C GLU A 629 18.91 -22.06 -108.36
N LEU A 630 19.71 -21.03 -108.04
CA LEU A 630 20.12 -20.00 -109.00
C LEU A 630 21.26 -20.42 -109.95
N GLN A 631 21.85 -21.62 -109.79
CA GLN A 631 22.91 -22.13 -110.69
C GLN A 631 22.46 -23.17 -111.72
N GLU A 632 21.33 -23.88 -111.54
CA GLU A 632 20.91 -24.93 -112.50
C GLU A 632 19.99 -24.44 -113.64
N ARG A 633 19.36 -23.26 -113.54
CA ARG A 633 18.47 -22.74 -114.61
C ARG A 633 19.19 -21.97 -115.72
N ARG A 634 20.41 -22.38 -116.09
CA ARG A 634 21.20 -21.78 -117.19
C ARG A 634 21.52 -22.73 -118.34
N SER A 635 20.76 -23.81 -118.46
CA SER A 635 20.69 -24.68 -119.64
C SER A 635 19.24 -25.04 -119.94
N ASP A 636 18.61 -24.27 -120.83
CA ASP A 636 17.79 -24.72 -121.96
C ASP A 636 17.07 -23.50 -122.57
N ASP A 637 17.49 -23.13 -123.78
CA ASP A 637 17.13 -21.87 -124.46
C ASP A 637 16.55 -22.15 -125.86
N GLU A 638 15.72 -21.22 -126.36
CA GLU A 638 15.11 -21.13 -127.72
C GLU A 638 14.19 -22.30 -128.20
N MET A 639 12.94 -22.10 -128.65
CA MET A 639 12.53 -21.26 -129.80
C MET A 639 11.03 -20.83 -129.79
N LEU A 640 10.77 -19.51 -129.67
CA LEU A 640 10.00 -18.59 -130.57
C LEU A 640 8.65 -19.00 -131.27
N PRO A 641 7.80 -18.06 -131.79
CA PRO A 641 7.61 -16.60 -131.52
C PRO A 641 6.15 -15.99 -131.60
N ARG A 642 5.94 -14.79 -130.97
CA ARG A 642 5.17 -13.59 -131.46
C ARG A 642 3.62 -13.62 -131.70
N PRO A 643 2.92 -12.45 -131.87
CA PRO A 643 3.07 -11.14 -131.20
C PRO A 643 1.75 -10.34 -130.87
N ALA A 644 1.88 -9.40 -129.91
CA ALA A 644 1.33 -8.02 -129.86
C ALA A 644 -0.15 -7.63 -130.22
N SER A 645 -0.81 -6.99 -129.26
CA SER A 645 -1.58 -5.73 -129.43
C SER A 645 -1.50 -4.90 -128.13
N ARG A 646 -0.95 -3.69 -128.14
CA ARG A 646 -1.59 -2.36 -128.36
C ARG A 646 -2.56 -1.90 -127.26
N GLY A 647 -1.97 -1.22 -126.27
CA GLY A 647 -2.42 -0.02 -125.56
C GLY A 647 -3.91 0.35 -125.48
N GLY A 648 -4.36 0.49 -124.23
CA GLY A 648 -5.54 1.22 -123.75
C GLY A 648 -5.31 1.55 -122.29
#